data_AF-A0A0B1U2B0-F1
#
_entry.id   AF-A0A0B1U2B0-F1
#
_cell.length_a   1.000
_cell.length_b   1.000
_cell.length_c   1.000
_cell.angle_alpha   90.00
_cell.angle_beta   90.00
_cell.angle_gamma   90.00
#
_symmetry.space_group_name_H-M   'P 1'
#
loop_
_entity.id
_entity.type
_entity.pdbx_description
1 polymer ?
#
loop_
_entity_poly.entity_id
_entity_poly.type
_entity_poly.pdbx_seq_one_letter_code
_entity_poly.pdbx_strand_id
1 'polypeptide(L)'
;MLAAAVLCLTVAIPRKGQAADPALAAVREPDVAAAPPKAGLAQEGRDLRVVLKKSAPAEGTPRVGGAASFEARLFRGEREDRPGDYECRWQADAGAKFLEAAGPCTNTAVFMRPGVQRVWVEVVPKSGPSAGLAAVSDPVVLEISQPSFGLAASPVAPLVGEETTVAIRDFPVHEGVEFRWDPLPAQAKLVRVGERSLTFYPTEAKTVPVKVTAVAGEAGKAGGTLGSAKADIPARNYTVTVDNRGLTEAPATVWRDGEGPVAAEGVAVGQRVGLRAAVAPTPPHPPLAYAWGLCPGARAAGGEDTREIAASRRETGPCPVSVEVRDARGLLLGRGQGEFTVAVSQAELDAAAERAREVDSLVREAAAAWTEGDPVRALAAAGQAVRLSPKDPATVAALDRVVRDKGRLDDHLARATAALAVDDFDETAAMLDAAAKINAKASAIPAARLAMENRKALLGRIGKLLATAREKWDAGEVEGALGLTGKALELDPSHAAARAERERLVAARDRLIAALKESAGYLSAKRFDSAAKALDEARAISPRFGAVAEMDAAIAARKKRAWSLDERLARARDQWNAGDADTALATASEAAALDPEHQGAAQARKNLALARDKLTRAEERAEAALAGGKLEEARTALAEAAKINPRHGRIAELQDAVTHRAGRDQRLAALAAEAAKRNAAGDLDGALLAVNDMLALVPNDPAITAHRAKLARARDAVADALARTRDFLAARRFDLALAALAEAEKINAKLPVVAEWRQKVQAEKNRSETDLTAALAQADKLADAREFEAARRLLDTARDAGPLPPTLAAKARDLERRIDAGRVRHEDAKREQKNRGQATAGADADRAGRCEALGRQAGGKRDAGDHAGAIRDYQALLTLCPDTCQAYNNVGTSLFSLGYAAESLPWFDEAVKCAPSVALFQDNAALTRKRLAAAQAPASDVAAQCSAAFEKAEHRRGGGDLTGAVEGYKAVVSRCPDFCAAYNNLGLTLHKQGRTPESLPFFEQALRCNPQDSLFKENYELTVKRLRTAEKRP
;
A
#
# COMPACT_ATOMS: atom_id res chain seq x y z
N MET A 1 18.12 30.86 24.71
CA MET A 1 19.19 30.36 25.60
C MET A 1 19.14 31.13 26.91
N LEU A 2 19.64 30.55 28.00
CA LEU A 2 19.66 31.14 29.34
C LEU A 2 21.00 30.76 30.02
N ALA A 3 21.36 31.48 31.09
CA ALA A 3 22.66 31.49 31.77
C ALA A 3 23.80 32.19 30.99
N ALA A 4 24.81 32.79 31.63
CA ALA A 4 24.91 33.39 32.98
C ALA A 4 26.22 34.17 33.05
N ALA A 5 26.29 35.26 33.82
CA ALA A 5 27.54 35.95 34.14
C ALA A 5 27.48 36.56 35.55
N VAL A 6 28.56 36.41 36.30
CA VAL A 6 28.76 36.96 37.66
C VAL A 6 29.98 37.87 37.62
N LEU A 7 29.89 39.05 38.23
CA LEU A 7 31.03 39.76 38.81
C LEU A 7 30.55 40.68 39.93
N CYS A 8 31.45 41.13 40.81
CA CYS A 8 31.15 41.88 42.03
C CYS A 8 32.07 43.11 42.17
N LEU A 9 31.74 43.97 43.16
CA LEU A 9 32.49 45.15 43.62
C LEU A 9 32.47 46.37 42.64
N THR A 10 32.36 47.64 43.06
CA THR A 10 32.17 48.23 44.41
C THR A 10 31.63 49.67 44.37
N VAL A 11 30.89 50.06 45.43
CA VAL A 11 30.79 51.41 46.06
C VAL A 11 30.50 52.64 45.18
N ALA A 12 29.30 53.22 45.36
CA ALA A 12 29.10 54.56 45.95
C ALA A 12 27.62 54.75 46.37
N ILE A 13 27.37 55.53 47.43
CA ILE A 13 26.03 55.92 47.92
C ILE A 13 25.97 57.46 47.99
N PRO A 14 24.78 58.12 47.88
CA PRO A 14 23.86 58.20 49.01
C PRO A 14 22.35 58.15 48.66
N ARG A 15 21.52 57.72 49.62
CA ARG A 15 20.09 58.07 49.70
C ARG A 15 19.85 58.91 50.95
N LYS A 16 19.08 59.99 50.83
CA LYS A 16 18.69 60.85 51.96
C LYS A 16 17.51 60.28 52.74
N GLY A 17 17.49 60.53 54.05
CA GLY A 17 16.31 60.58 54.91
C GLY A 17 16.51 61.68 55.94
N GLN A 18 15.49 62.49 56.26
CA GLN A 18 15.60 63.62 57.20
C GLN A 18 14.27 63.90 57.92
N ALA A 19 14.33 63.95 59.27
CA ALA A 19 13.49 64.70 60.23
C ALA A 19 13.87 64.22 61.66
N ALA A 20 13.77 64.98 62.76
CA ALA A 20 13.76 66.43 63.01
C ALA A 20 13.80 66.65 64.56
N ASP A 21 14.34 67.70 65.19
CA ASP A 21 15.31 68.76 64.79
C ASP A 21 15.96 69.37 66.08
N PRO A 22 16.99 70.25 66.01
CA PRO A 22 17.87 70.62 67.15
C PRO A 22 17.51 71.93 67.89
N ALA A 23 18.11 72.18 69.07
CA ALA A 23 17.89 73.41 69.86
C ALA A 23 19.11 73.92 70.66
N LEU A 24 19.41 75.23 70.51
CA LEU A 24 20.08 76.19 71.46
C LEU A 24 21.56 75.93 71.89
N ALA A 25 22.45 76.93 72.12
CA ALA A 25 22.50 78.37 71.77
C ALA A 25 23.88 79.05 72.08
N ALA A 26 24.08 80.28 71.57
CA ALA A 26 25.02 81.35 72.05
C ALA A 26 26.53 81.20 71.69
N VAL A 27 27.43 82.21 71.82
CA VAL A 27 27.35 83.54 72.49
C VAL A 27 27.83 84.75 71.62
N ARG A 28 28.77 85.65 72.06
CA ARG A 28 29.13 86.95 71.42
C ARG A 28 30.50 87.52 71.89
N GLU A 29 31.16 88.37 71.06
CA GLU A 29 32.37 89.21 71.34
C GLU A 29 32.05 90.77 71.44
N PRO A 30 32.97 91.73 71.71
CA PRO A 30 33.66 92.05 73.01
C PRO A 30 33.63 93.55 73.56
N ASP A 31 34.24 93.80 74.77
CA ASP A 31 34.76 95.04 75.47
C ASP A 31 33.87 96.16 76.17
N VAL A 32 34.26 97.07 77.14
CA VAL A 32 35.34 97.23 78.23
C VAL A 32 35.19 98.50 79.17
N ALA A 33 35.95 98.63 80.31
CA ALA A 33 36.38 99.85 81.15
C ALA A 33 35.39 100.62 82.15
N ALA A 34 35.73 101.54 83.11
CA ALA A 34 36.86 101.85 84.09
C ALA A 34 36.53 103.05 85.10
N ALA A 35 37.23 103.29 86.27
CA ALA A 35 36.94 104.41 87.28
C ALA A 35 38.06 104.86 88.34
N PRO A 36 37.97 106.02 89.11
CA PRO A 36 39.13 106.71 89.82
C PRO A 36 39.31 106.99 91.42
N PRO A 37 38.94 108.12 92.12
CA PRO A 37 39.84 108.88 93.08
C PRO A 37 39.49 109.09 94.64
N LYS A 38 40.02 110.14 95.36
CA LYS A 38 40.21 110.40 96.86
C LYS A 38 40.11 111.93 97.26
N ALA A 39 40.22 112.58 98.46
CA ALA A 39 40.39 112.43 99.98
C ALA A 39 39.94 113.80 100.69
N GLY A 40 40.09 114.28 101.97
CA GLY A 40 40.79 114.09 103.30
C GLY A 40 40.33 115.23 104.32
N LEU A 41 40.84 115.65 105.54
CA LEU A 41 41.95 115.34 106.50
C LEU A 41 41.69 115.61 108.07
N ALA A 42 42.29 116.61 108.77
CA ALA A 42 42.60 116.68 110.26
C ALA A 42 42.83 118.15 110.86
N GLN A 43 43.15 118.61 112.12
CA GLN A 43 43.23 118.28 113.62
C GLN A 43 43.80 119.56 114.42
N GLU A 44 44.04 119.79 115.76
CA GLU A 44 43.69 119.35 117.18
C GLU A 44 44.49 120.16 118.33
N GLY A 45 44.07 120.29 119.64
CA GLY A 45 44.99 120.43 120.85
C GLY A 45 44.83 121.42 122.09
N ARG A 46 44.13 121.05 123.21
CA ARG A 46 44.29 121.47 124.67
C ARG A 46 43.07 121.08 125.53
N ASP A 47 43.15 120.57 126.76
CA ASP A 47 43.70 119.24 127.12
C ASP A 47 42.62 118.30 127.74
N LEU A 48 41.34 118.66 127.60
CA LEU A 48 40.20 117.75 127.67
C LEU A 48 39.70 117.59 126.23
N ARG A 49 39.75 116.38 125.68
CA ARG A 49 39.33 116.12 124.30
C ARG A 49 37.96 115.48 124.28
N VAL A 50 37.04 116.00 123.48
CA VAL A 50 35.81 115.29 123.09
C VAL A 50 35.97 114.75 121.67
N VAL A 51 35.81 113.44 121.51
CA VAL A 51 35.82 112.75 120.21
C VAL A 51 34.38 112.45 119.83
N LEU A 52 33.93 113.00 118.70
CA LEU A 52 32.58 112.78 118.17
C LEU A 52 32.62 111.75 117.03
N LYS A 53 31.72 110.76 117.08
CA LYS A 53 31.61 109.69 116.08
C LYS A 53 30.16 109.51 115.66
N LYS A 54 29.92 109.29 114.36
CA LYS A 54 28.62 108.81 113.85
C LYS A 54 28.44 107.35 114.28
N SER A 55 27.47 107.06 115.15
CA SER A 55 27.23 105.73 115.70
C SER A 55 26.34 104.86 114.79
N ALA A 56 25.41 105.46 114.05
CA ALA A 56 24.56 104.75 113.08
C ALA A 56 24.09 105.64 111.91
N PRO A 57 23.84 105.07 110.70
CA PRO A 57 24.29 103.76 110.24
C PRO A 57 25.80 103.78 109.98
N ALA A 58 26.54 102.72 110.34
CA ALA A 58 28.01 102.74 110.32
C ALA A 58 28.60 103.05 108.93
N GLU A 59 27.99 102.52 107.87
CA GLU A 59 28.34 102.79 106.46
C GLU A 59 27.18 103.44 105.71
N GLY A 60 27.48 104.01 104.54
CA GLY A 60 26.51 104.65 103.65
C GLY A 60 26.19 106.11 103.99
N THR A 61 25.81 106.84 102.94
CA THR A 61 25.25 108.21 102.99
C THR A 61 23.73 108.14 103.17
N PRO A 62 23.13 108.92 104.10
CA PRO A 62 21.68 109.03 104.19
C PRO A 62 21.10 109.63 102.89
N ARG A 63 19.87 109.28 102.52
CA ARG A 63 19.14 109.96 101.42
C ARG A 63 18.24 111.05 101.98
N VAL A 64 17.63 111.88 101.13
CA VAL A 64 16.74 112.95 101.58
C VAL A 64 15.59 112.34 102.41
N GLY A 65 15.43 112.78 103.67
CA GLY A 65 14.51 112.19 104.65
C GLY A 65 15.14 111.11 105.56
N GLY A 66 16.43 110.79 105.42
CA GLY A 66 17.15 109.84 106.26
C GLY A 66 17.70 110.44 107.56
N ALA A 67 18.03 109.57 108.51
CA ALA A 67 18.57 109.91 109.84
C ALA A 67 19.99 109.36 110.07
N ALA A 68 20.75 109.97 110.97
CA ALA A 68 22.01 109.45 111.50
C ALA A 68 22.18 109.77 113.00
N SER A 69 22.77 108.84 113.74
CA SER A 69 23.04 108.93 115.18
C SER A 69 24.52 109.22 115.44
N PHE A 70 24.79 109.86 116.58
CA PHE A 70 26.11 110.34 116.97
C PHE A 70 26.38 110.08 118.46
N GLU A 71 27.65 109.87 118.81
CA GLU A 71 28.15 109.58 120.15
C GLU A 71 29.44 110.37 120.39
N ALA A 72 29.53 111.01 121.55
CA ALA A 72 30.64 111.86 121.96
C ALA A 72 31.29 111.33 123.24
N ARG A 73 32.61 111.13 123.22
CA ARG A 73 33.39 110.56 124.33
C ARG A 73 34.46 111.52 124.80
N LEU A 74 34.67 111.57 126.11
CA LEU A 74 35.52 112.56 126.79
C LEU A 74 36.80 111.90 127.28
N PHE A 75 37.95 112.50 126.98
CA PHE A 75 39.27 111.99 127.31
C PHE A 75 40.11 113.09 127.98
N ARG A 76 40.79 112.74 129.08
CA ARG A 76 41.72 113.62 129.80
C ARG A 76 43.08 112.92 129.83
N GLY A 77 43.99 113.33 128.93
CA GLY A 77 45.06 112.44 128.47
C GLY A 77 44.49 111.19 127.79
N GLU A 78 45.16 110.03 127.94
CA GLU A 78 44.69 108.77 127.36
C GLU A 78 43.56 108.06 128.15
N ARG A 79 43.13 108.61 129.30
CA ARG A 79 42.00 108.04 130.06
C ARG A 79 40.68 108.67 129.64
N GLU A 80 39.69 107.82 129.36
CA GLU A 80 38.29 108.21 129.21
C GLU A 80 37.78 108.75 130.57
N ASP A 81 37.32 110.00 130.58
CA ASP A 81 36.85 110.72 131.76
C ASP A 81 35.36 110.48 131.97
N ARG A 82 34.88 110.54 133.22
CA ARG A 82 33.48 110.17 133.53
C ARG A 82 32.53 111.31 133.13
N PRO A 83 31.58 111.09 132.20
CA PRO A 83 30.70 112.15 131.69
C PRO A 83 29.67 112.66 132.71
N GLY A 84 29.59 112.04 133.90
CA GLY A 84 28.67 112.46 134.97
C GLY A 84 28.84 113.93 135.38
N ASP A 85 30.08 114.44 135.33
CA ASP A 85 30.44 115.79 135.80
C ASP A 85 30.31 116.88 134.71
N TYR A 86 29.85 116.50 133.50
CA TYR A 86 29.76 117.38 132.33
C TYR A 86 28.39 117.35 131.64
N GLU A 87 28.08 118.36 130.82
CA GLU A 87 26.92 118.42 129.92
C GLU A 87 27.39 118.58 128.46
N CYS A 88 26.75 117.86 127.52
CA CYS A 88 27.03 117.92 126.09
C CYS A 88 25.94 118.72 125.35
N ARG A 89 26.35 119.67 124.49
CA ARG A 89 25.46 120.58 123.72
C ARG A 89 25.68 120.38 122.22
N TRP A 90 24.60 120.13 121.48
CA TRP A 90 24.63 119.60 120.12
C TRP A 90 24.35 120.67 119.07
N GLN A 91 25.17 120.70 118.00
CA GLN A 91 25.16 121.74 116.98
C GLN A 91 25.24 121.15 115.56
N ALA A 92 24.63 121.79 114.57
CA ALA A 92 24.63 121.33 113.17
C ALA A 92 24.34 122.45 112.16
N ASP A 93 24.62 122.19 110.89
CA ASP A 93 24.13 123.01 109.77
C ASP A 93 22.59 122.95 109.64
N ALA A 94 21.98 124.04 109.16
CA ALA A 94 20.53 124.26 109.18
C ALA A 94 19.66 123.33 108.30
N GLY A 95 20.23 122.33 107.63
CA GLY A 95 19.50 121.25 106.94
C GLY A 95 19.29 119.99 107.80
N ALA A 96 19.89 119.96 109.00
CA ALA A 96 19.75 118.90 109.98
C ALA A 96 18.99 119.37 111.24
N LYS A 97 18.27 118.48 111.91
CA LYS A 97 17.67 118.70 113.23
C LYS A 97 17.90 117.52 114.15
N PHE A 98 18.34 117.78 115.38
CA PHE A 98 18.45 116.78 116.45
C PHE A 98 17.12 116.55 117.17
N LEU A 99 17.07 115.48 117.97
CA LEU A 99 15.98 115.21 118.92
C LEU A 99 16.06 116.12 120.16
N GLU A 100 17.26 116.30 120.73
CA GLU A 100 17.53 117.16 121.88
C GLU A 100 18.69 118.13 121.59
N ALA A 101 18.73 119.30 122.26
CA ALA A 101 19.75 120.33 122.01
C ALA A 101 20.91 120.32 123.01
N ALA A 102 20.64 119.93 124.26
CA ALA A 102 21.64 119.81 125.33
C ALA A 102 21.22 118.68 126.27
N GLY A 103 22.17 117.88 126.74
CA GLY A 103 21.88 116.73 127.60
C GLY A 103 23.00 115.67 127.54
N PRO A 104 22.66 114.38 127.33
CA PRO A 104 23.65 113.32 127.24
C PRO A 104 24.54 113.44 126.00
N CYS A 105 25.70 112.81 126.07
CA CYS A 105 26.70 112.80 125.00
C CYS A 105 26.39 111.77 123.88
N THR A 106 25.11 111.52 123.61
CA THR A 106 24.58 110.71 122.49
C THR A 106 23.31 111.35 121.93
N ASN A 107 23.14 111.40 120.60
CA ASN A 107 22.01 112.09 119.95
C ASN A 107 21.77 111.57 118.51
N THR A 108 20.66 111.97 117.87
CA THR A 108 20.31 111.59 116.47
C THR A 108 19.76 112.78 115.71
N ALA A 109 20.15 112.94 114.44
CA ALA A 109 19.69 113.99 113.53
C ALA A 109 19.03 113.45 112.26
N VAL A 110 18.10 114.22 111.68
CA VAL A 110 17.41 113.92 110.40
C VAL A 110 17.76 114.97 109.34
N PHE A 111 18.01 114.55 108.10
CA PHE A 111 18.49 115.40 107.00
C PHE A 111 17.41 115.62 105.93
N MET A 112 16.95 116.88 105.81
CA MET A 112 15.80 117.24 104.98
C MET A 112 16.16 117.88 103.62
N ARG A 113 17.44 117.91 103.26
CA ARG A 113 17.93 118.51 102.00
C ARG A 113 19.07 117.67 101.39
N PRO A 114 19.19 117.59 100.05
CA PRO A 114 20.34 117.00 99.38
C PRO A 114 21.61 117.85 99.56
N GLY A 115 22.78 117.26 99.36
CA GLY A 115 24.08 117.93 99.51
C GLY A 115 24.71 117.78 100.90
N VAL A 116 25.74 118.58 101.18
CA VAL A 116 26.63 118.42 102.35
C VAL A 116 26.07 119.08 103.62
N GLN A 117 26.22 118.42 104.79
CA GLN A 117 25.79 118.88 106.11
C GLN A 117 26.82 118.49 107.20
N ARG A 118 26.96 119.30 108.26
CA ARG A 118 27.91 119.09 109.37
C ARG A 118 27.23 119.02 110.75
N VAL A 119 27.86 118.31 111.69
CA VAL A 119 27.38 118.04 113.07
C VAL A 119 28.56 118.09 114.06
N TRP A 120 28.46 118.84 115.16
CA TRP A 120 29.48 118.90 116.25
C TRP A 120 28.86 118.99 117.65
N VAL A 121 29.69 118.90 118.70
CA VAL A 121 29.27 118.99 120.11
C VAL A 121 30.23 119.86 120.94
N GLU A 122 29.67 120.60 121.90
CA GLU A 122 30.35 121.45 122.88
C GLU A 122 30.12 120.90 124.30
N VAL A 123 31.12 120.98 125.20
CA VAL A 123 31.07 120.33 126.52
C VAL A 123 31.45 121.29 127.65
N VAL A 124 30.65 121.31 128.73
CA VAL A 124 30.80 122.21 129.90
C VAL A 124 30.71 121.45 131.24
N PRO A 125 31.43 121.87 132.32
CA PRO A 125 31.38 121.22 133.63
C PRO A 125 30.17 121.65 134.48
N LYS A 126 29.73 120.77 135.40
CA LYS A 126 28.50 120.98 136.19
C LYS A 126 28.64 121.73 137.52
N SER A 127 29.82 121.78 138.16
CA SER A 127 29.98 122.44 139.47
C SER A 127 31.38 122.97 139.75
N GLY A 128 31.50 124.29 139.99
CA GLY A 128 32.73 124.98 140.38
C GLY A 128 32.62 126.49 140.10
N PRO A 129 33.30 127.38 140.86
CA PRO A 129 33.04 128.82 140.82
C PRO A 129 33.69 129.59 139.64
N SER A 130 33.56 129.07 138.41
CA SER A 130 33.65 129.83 137.15
C SER A 130 33.33 128.91 135.97
N ALA A 131 32.11 128.99 135.43
CA ALA A 131 31.61 128.07 134.40
C ALA A 131 32.16 128.42 132.99
N GLY A 132 33.31 127.84 132.63
CA GLY A 132 33.91 127.93 131.30
C GLY A 132 33.67 126.69 130.43
N LEU A 133 33.77 126.86 129.12
CA LEU A 133 33.77 125.78 128.12
C LEU A 133 34.96 124.84 128.35
N ALA A 134 34.72 123.53 128.38
CA ALA A 134 35.74 122.52 128.70
C ALA A 134 36.32 121.81 127.47
N ALA A 135 35.50 121.53 126.45
CA ALA A 135 35.94 120.93 125.19
C ALA A 135 34.93 121.21 124.04
N VAL A 136 35.37 121.08 122.79
CA VAL A 136 34.54 121.09 121.57
C VAL A 136 35.06 119.99 120.63
N SER A 137 34.18 119.34 119.88
CA SER A 137 34.58 118.31 118.91
C SER A 137 34.88 118.89 117.53
N ASP A 138 35.71 118.19 116.77
CA ASP A 138 35.72 118.32 115.31
C ASP A 138 34.31 117.99 114.75
N PRO A 139 33.86 118.65 113.67
CA PRO A 139 32.57 118.39 113.05
C PRO A 139 32.59 117.15 112.14
N VAL A 140 31.60 116.27 112.29
CA VAL A 140 31.32 115.17 111.37
C VAL A 140 30.56 115.68 110.14
N VAL A 141 30.96 115.27 108.94
CA VAL A 141 30.43 115.74 107.65
C VAL A 141 29.70 114.61 106.91
N LEU A 142 28.55 114.92 106.27
CA LEU A 142 27.68 113.96 105.57
C LEU A 142 27.11 114.54 104.26
N GLU A 143 26.69 113.67 103.31
CA GLU A 143 26.17 114.01 101.96
C GLU A 143 24.95 113.14 101.58
N ILE A 144 24.06 113.60 100.68
CA ILE A 144 22.63 113.17 100.58
C ILE A 144 22.05 113.13 99.11
N SER A 145 21.31 112.07 98.66
CA SER A 145 20.99 111.73 97.21
C SER A 145 19.53 111.25 96.81
N GLN A 146 19.28 110.80 95.53
CA GLN A 146 17.97 110.61 94.78
C GLN A 146 17.69 109.20 94.07
N PRO A 147 16.49 108.88 93.45
CA PRO A 147 16.06 107.54 92.91
C PRO A 147 15.54 107.40 91.40
N SER A 148 15.17 106.19 90.88
CA SER A 148 14.65 105.87 89.49
C SER A 148 13.88 104.50 89.29
N PHE A 149 13.33 104.12 88.08
CA PHE A 149 12.49 102.89 87.80
C PHE A 149 12.37 102.40 86.29
N GLY A 150 11.57 101.34 85.95
CA GLY A 150 11.46 100.72 84.58
C GLY A 150 10.11 100.10 84.07
N LEU A 151 10.11 99.37 82.92
CA LEU A 151 8.94 98.79 82.18
C LEU A 151 9.14 97.33 81.69
N ALA A 152 8.05 96.57 81.46
CA ALA A 152 8.05 95.24 80.81
C ALA A 152 6.73 94.92 80.03
N ALA A 153 6.75 94.06 79.01
CA ALA A 153 5.60 93.77 78.13
C ALA A 153 5.24 92.27 78.02
N SER A 154 3.96 91.94 77.75
CA SER A 154 3.48 90.57 77.55
C SER A 154 2.24 90.48 76.64
N PRO A 155 2.25 89.68 75.55
CA PRO A 155 3.44 89.09 74.92
C PRO A 155 4.41 90.16 74.41
N VAL A 156 5.69 89.80 74.30
CA VAL A 156 6.79 90.73 73.95
C VAL A 156 6.78 91.10 72.46
N ALA A 157 6.29 90.22 71.59
CA ALA A 157 6.23 90.42 70.14
C ALA A 157 4.86 90.00 69.58
N PRO A 158 3.79 90.77 69.86
CA PRO A 158 2.42 90.42 69.50
C PRO A 158 2.19 90.32 67.98
N LEU A 159 1.26 89.46 67.60
CA LEU A 159 0.73 89.40 66.24
C LEU A 159 -0.20 90.60 65.95
N VAL A 160 -0.38 90.91 64.67
CA VAL A 160 -1.35 91.91 64.21
C VAL A 160 -2.74 91.54 64.75
N GLY A 161 -3.31 92.42 65.58
CA GLY A 161 -4.59 92.20 66.23
C GLY A 161 -4.58 91.41 67.55
N GLU A 162 -3.41 91.02 68.07
CA GLU A 162 -3.23 90.38 69.38
C GLU A 162 -2.98 91.41 70.49
N GLU A 163 -3.63 91.27 71.65
CA GLU A 163 -3.44 92.20 72.77
C GLU A 163 -2.10 91.96 73.50
N THR A 164 -1.31 93.03 73.66
CA THR A 164 -0.15 93.08 74.54
C THR A 164 -0.37 94.08 75.67
N THR A 165 0.11 93.74 76.87
CA THR A 165 0.08 94.60 78.06
C THR A 165 1.49 94.96 78.48
N VAL A 166 1.77 96.27 78.55
CA VAL A 166 3.01 96.85 79.07
C VAL A 166 2.75 97.32 80.51
N ALA A 167 3.65 97.02 81.46
CA ALA A 167 3.46 97.30 82.88
C ALA A 167 4.73 97.85 83.56
N ILE A 168 4.54 98.64 84.61
CA ILE A 168 5.60 99.36 85.34
C ILE A 168 6.24 98.47 86.41
N ARG A 169 7.57 98.40 86.42
CA ARG A 169 8.37 97.64 87.40
C ARG A 169 9.26 98.56 88.25
N ASP A 170 9.61 98.04 89.42
CA ASP A 170 10.74 98.50 90.24
C ASP A 170 10.70 99.99 90.65
N PHE A 171 9.53 100.44 91.13
CA PHE A 171 9.33 101.78 91.71
C PHE A 171 9.06 101.67 93.23
N PRO A 172 9.80 102.40 94.10
CA PRO A 172 9.61 102.34 95.55
C PRO A 172 8.27 102.96 95.99
N VAL A 173 7.61 102.35 96.97
CA VAL A 173 6.25 102.73 97.37
C VAL A 173 6.25 103.99 98.24
N HIS A 174 5.63 105.05 97.73
CA HIS A 174 5.21 106.24 98.46
C HIS A 174 3.77 106.56 98.06
N GLU A 175 2.94 107.02 99.01
CA GLU A 175 1.63 107.59 98.68
C GLU A 175 1.81 108.93 97.93
N GLY A 176 0.92 109.23 96.98
CA GLY A 176 0.97 110.48 96.21
C GLY A 176 1.89 110.47 94.98
N VAL A 177 1.88 109.41 94.17
CA VAL A 177 2.58 109.36 92.86
C VAL A 177 1.60 109.01 91.74
N GLU A 178 1.63 109.78 90.65
CA GLU A 178 0.82 109.54 89.44
C GLU A 178 1.70 109.07 88.27
N PHE A 179 1.22 108.08 87.50
CA PHE A 179 1.87 107.59 86.29
C PHE A 179 1.12 108.05 85.03
N ARG A 180 1.80 108.78 84.15
CA ARG A 180 1.26 109.31 82.90
C ARG A 180 1.89 108.60 81.70
N TRP A 181 1.07 107.92 80.91
CA TRP A 181 1.47 107.21 79.69
C TRP A 181 1.44 108.14 78.47
N ASP A 182 2.45 108.06 77.61
CA ASP A 182 2.47 108.75 76.31
C ASP A 182 1.41 108.12 75.36
N PRO A 183 0.75 108.91 74.49
CA PRO A 183 -0.20 108.38 73.52
C PRO A 183 0.40 107.34 72.57
N LEU A 184 -0.36 106.28 72.29
CA LEU A 184 0.06 105.23 71.35
C LEU A 184 0.03 105.74 69.89
N PRO A 185 0.96 105.27 69.04
CA PRO A 185 1.03 105.65 67.63
C PRO A 185 -0.07 104.98 66.80
N ALA A 186 -0.34 105.48 65.60
CA ALA A 186 -1.47 105.07 64.76
C ALA A 186 -1.51 103.56 64.41
N GLN A 187 -0.35 102.89 64.34
CA GLN A 187 -0.24 101.44 64.14
C GLN A 187 -0.60 100.59 65.38
N ALA A 188 -1.12 101.19 66.45
CA ALA A 188 -1.59 100.52 67.65
C ALA A 188 -2.98 101.04 68.07
N LYS A 189 -3.84 100.14 68.55
CA LYS A 189 -5.15 100.48 69.12
C LYS A 189 -5.15 100.19 70.60
N LEU A 190 -5.31 101.24 71.39
CA LEU A 190 -5.50 101.18 72.83
C LEU A 190 -6.72 100.32 73.18
N VAL A 191 -6.56 99.40 74.12
CA VAL A 191 -7.64 98.58 74.69
C VAL A 191 -8.01 99.12 76.07
N ARG A 192 -7.02 99.36 76.94
CA ARG A 192 -7.21 99.92 78.28
C ARG A 192 -5.93 100.58 78.81
N VAL A 193 -6.11 101.60 79.65
CA VAL A 193 -5.06 102.13 80.54
C VAL A 193 -5.42 101.71 81.96
N GLY A 194 -4.46 101.20 82.72
CA GLY A 194 -4.54 101.00 84.16
C GLY A 194 -3.45 101.82 84.87
N GLU A 195 -3.61 102.00 86.18
CA GLU A 195 -2.71 102.81 87.02
C GLU A 195 -1.22 102.50 86.81
N ARG A 196 -0.88 101.21 86.59
CA ARG A 196 0.48 100.72 86.38
C ARG A 196 0.65 99.90 85.10
N SER A 197 -0.28 99.98 84.15
CA SER A 197 -0.20 99.22 82.89
C SER A 197 -0.95 99.84 81.71
N LEU A 198 -0.58 99.44 80.49
CA LEU A 198 -1.16 99.88 79.22
C LEU A 198 -1.38 98.65 78.33
N THR A 199 -2.62 98.34 77.96
CA THR A 199 -2.94 97.25 77.03
C THR A 199 -3.38 97.80 75.68
N PHE A 200 -2.83 97.26 74.60
CA PHE A 200 -3.15 97.63 73.22
C PHE A 200 -2.97 96.41 72.29
N TYR A 201 -3.49 96.49 71.05
CA TYR A 201 -3.09 95.57 69.98
C TYR A 201 -2.49 96.34 68.80
N PRO A 202 -1.48 95.80 68.10
CA PRO A 202 -0.94 96.42 66.89
C PRO A 202 -1.88 96.18 65.70
N THR A 203 -2.04 97.16 64.82
CA THR A 203 -2.84 97.02 63.58
C THR A 203 -2.01 96.69 62.35
N GLU A 204 -0.67 96.77 62.46
CA GLU A 204 0.27 96.43 61.41
C GLU A 204 1.53 95.80 62.03
N ALA A 205 2.29 95.00 61.26
CA ALA A 205 3.57 94.44 61.70
C ALA A 205 4.69 95.51 61.70
N LYS A 206 4.56 96.47 62.62
CA LYS A 206 5.48 97.59 62.86
C LYS A 206 5.72 97.72 64.36
N THR A 207 6.88 98.23 64.74
CA THR A 207 7.21 98.47 66.16
C THR A 207 6.34 99.56 66.77
N VAL A 208 5.88 99.33 68.00
CA VAL A 208 5.07 100.24 68.80
C VAL A 208 5.88 100.75 69.99
N PRO A 209 6.39 101.99 69.97
CA PRO A 209 6.96 102.64 71.16
C PRO A 209 5.89 102.87 72.24
N VAL A 210 6.27 102.64 73.50
CA VAL A 210 5.47 102.92 74.71
C VAL A 210 6.35 103.61 75.74
N LYS A 211 5.87 104.69 76.36
CA LYS A 211 6.58 105.46 77.38
C LYS A 211 5.66 105.88 78.53
N VAL A 212 6.21 105.98 79.73
CA VAL A 212 5.52 106.41 80.95
C VAL A 212 6.39 107.36 81.76
N THR A 213 5.77 108.30 82.47
CA THR A 213 6.41 109.30 83.34
C THR A 213 5.76 109.28 84.73
N ALA A 214 6.55 109.32 85.80
CA ALA A 214 6.06 109.41 87.18
C ALA A 214 6.23 110.84 87.73
N VAL A 215 5.21 111.37 88.41
CA VAL A 215 5.21 112.71 89.00
C VAL A 215 4.72 112.70 90.45
N ALA A 216 5.25 113.60 91.28
CA ALA A 216 4.81 113.77 92.67
C ALA A 216 3.46 114.51 92.72
N GLY A 217 2.51 114.00 93.51
CA GLY A 217 1.16 114.53 93.64
C GLY A 217 0.91 115.21 94.99
N GLU A 218 1.01 116.54 95.03
CA GLU A 218 0.36 117.36 96.06
C GLU A 218 -0.84 118.11 95.46
N ALA A 219 -1.87 118.36 96.28
CA ALA A 219 -3.12 118.94 95.82
C ALA A 219 -2.95 120.39 95.33
N GLY A 220 -3.03 120.59 94.01
CA GLY A 220 -3.23 121.91 93.38
C GLY A 220 -1.98 122.64 92.88
N LYS A 221 -0.77 122.04 92.94
CA LYS A 221 0.44 122.58 92.29
C LYS A 221 1.22 121.48 91.57
N ALA A 222 1.95 121.86 90.51
CA ALA A 222 2.73 120.92 89.71
C ALA A 222 3.96 120.42 90.49
N GLY A 223 3.89 119.20 91.02
CA GLY A 223 5.01 118.52 91.64
C GLY A 223 6.09 118.12 90.63
N GLY A 224 7.32 117.96 91.12
CA GLY A 224 8.47 117.59 90.28
C GLY A 224 8.37 116.18 89.69
N THR A 225 8.98 116.00 88.53
CA THR A 225 9.12 114.69 87.87
C THR A 225 9.99 113.76 88.73
N LEU A 226 9.48 112.55 89.01
CA LEU A 226 10.17 111.52 89.79
C LEU A 226 10.92 110.49 88.92
N GLY A 227 10.58 110.39 87.64
CA GLY A 227 11.30 109.56 86.66
C GLY A 227 10.47 109.27 85.40
N SER A 228 11.06 108.54 84.45
CA SER A 228 10.34 108.06 83.26
C SER A 228 10.99 106.79 82.69
N ALA A 229 10.24 105.99 81.95
CA ALA A 229 10.69 104.74 81.33
C ALA A 229 10.05 104.53 79.94
N LYS A 230 10.75 103.83 79.04
CA LYS A 230 10.32 103.54 77.65
C LYS A 230 10.60 102.07 77.28
N ALA A 231 9.74 101.50 76.44
CA ALA A 231 9.91 100.19 75.80
C ALA A 231 9.45 100.27 74.32
N ASP A 232 9.97 99.41 73.46
CA ASP A 232 9.61 99.33 72.03
C ASP A 232 9.14 97.90 71.69
N ILE A 233 7.92 97.76 71.19
CA ILE A 233 7.22 96.47 71.08
C ILE A 233 7.09 96.04 69.61
N PRO A 234 7.82 95.02 69.12
CA PRO A 234 7.82 94.64 67.70
C PRO A 234 6.64 93.74 67.33
N ALA A 235 5.70 94.25 66.52
CA ALA A 235 4.55 93.49 66.04
C ALA A 235 4.86 92.63 64.80
N ARG A 236 4.12 91.52 64.61
CA ARG A 236 4.34 90.53 63.53
C ARG A 236 3.07 90.16 62.77
N ASN A 237 3.18 89.84 61.48
CA ASN A 237 2.09 89.25 60.71
C ASN A 237 1.95 87.74 61.02
N TYR A 238 0.77 87.18 60.71
CA TYR A 238 0.56 85.74 60.62
C TYR A 238 1.24 85.19 59.37
N THR A 239 1.75 83.95 59.46
CA THR A 239 2.17 83.20 58.29
C THR A 239 0.92 82.68 57.57
N VAL A 240 0.79 82.98 56.28
CA VAL A 240 -0.30 82.48 55.43
C VAL A 240 0.32 81.71 54.26
N THR A 241 -0.15 80.48 54.01
CA THR A 241 0.30 79.65 52.90
C THR A 241 -0.89 79.16 52.06
N VAL A 242 -0.64 78.88 50.78
CA VAL A 242 -1.59 78.23 49.89
C VAL A 242 -1.19 76.77 49.72
N ASP A 243 -1.96 75.86 50.30
CA ASP A 243 -1.82 74.42 50.08
C ASP A 243 -2.49 74.07 48.74
N ASN A 244 -1.73 73.56 47.79
CA ASN A 244 -2.31 72.89 46.61
C ASN A 244 -2.73 71.46 46.99
N ARG A 245 -4.02 71.15 46.84
CA ARG A 245 -4.65 69.88 47.24
C ARG A 245 -4.79 68.89 46.08
N GLY A 246 -4.31 69.24 44.88
CA GLY A 246 -4.46 68.43 43.68
C GLY A 246 -5.85 68.55 43.04
N LEU A 247 -6.18 67.63 42.13
CA LEU A 247 -7.48 67.60 41.46
C LEU A 247 -8.62 67.27 42.44
N THR A 248 -9.75 67.94 42.29
CA THR A 248 -11.00 67.71 43.05
C THR A 248 -11.97 66.77 42.31
N GLU A 249 -11.56 66.25 41.16
CA GLU A 249 -12.30 65.35 40.29
C GLU A 249 -11.35 64.35 39.62
N ALA A 250 -11.87 63.38 38.87
CA ALA A 250 -11.02 62.41 38.18
C ALA A 250 -10.10 63.09 37.15
N PRO A 251 -8.84 62.64 36.95
CA PRO A 251 -7.97 63.14 35.89
C PRO A 251 -8.65 63.02 34.51
N ALA A 252 -8.46 64.02 33.65
CA ALA A 252 -8.94 63.94 32.28
C ALA A 252 -8.30 62.76 31.54
N THR A 253 -8.95 62.26 30.48
CA THR A 253 -8.40 61.20 29.64
C THR A 253 -7.67 61.79 28.44
N VAL A 254 -6.44 61.36 28.22
CA VAL A 254 -5.62 61.68 27.04
C VAL A 254 -5.26 60.40 26.29
N TRP A 255 -4.80 60.53 25.05
CA TRP A 255 -4.39 59.41 24.23
C TRP A 255 -2.88 59.19 24.28
N ARG A 256 -2.44 57.93 24.36
CA ARG A 256 -1.05 57.53 24.11
C ARG A 256 -1.03 56.42 23.07
N ASP A 257 -0.31 56.64 21.97
CA ASP A 257 -0.21 55.66 20.90
C ASP A 257 0.41 54.34 21.41
N GLY A 258 -0.28 53.23 21.16
CA GLY A 258 0.11 51.91 21.67
C GLY A 258 -0.34 51.60 23.11
N GLU A 259 -0.94 52.55 23.83
CA GLU A 259 -1.62 52.31 25.11
C GLU A 259 -3.14 52.56 25.05
N GLY A 260 -3.57 53.53 24.24
CA GLY A 260 -4.94 53.98 24.10
C GLY A 260 -5.31 55.11 25.07
N PRO A 261 -6.54 55.13 25.63
CA PRO A 261 -6.96 56.14 26.59
C PRO A 261 -6.29 55.93 27.96
N VAL A 262 -5.63 56.96 28.48
CA VAL A 262 -4.96 56.95 29.79
C VAL A 262 -5.30 58.20 30.60
N ALA A 263 -5.12 58.14 31.92
CA ALA A 263 -5.24 59.31 32.78
C ALA A 263 -4.16 60.35 32.46
N ALA A 264 -4.54 61.62 32.40
CA ALA A 264 -3.64 62.75 32.21
C ALA A 264 -2.66 62.90 33.39
N GLU A 265 -1.40 63.20 33.08
CA GLU A 265 -0.41 63.57 34.07
C GLU A 265 -0.46 65.09 34.28
N GLY A 266 -1.05 65.52 35.41
CA GLY A 266 -1.27 66.93 35.73
C GLY A 266 -2.72 67.37 35.53
N VAL A 267 -2.93 68.68 35.46
CA VAL A 267 -4.26 69.30 35.35
C VAL A 267 -4.55 69.58 33.88
N ALA A 268 -5.69 69.14 33.35
CA ALA A 268 -6.15 69.54 32.02
C ALA A 268 -6.98 70.83 32.05
N VAL A 269 -7.10 71.52 30.91
CA VAL A 269 -7.93 72.72 30.80
C VAL A 269 -9.36 72.48 31.28
N GLY A 270 -9.89 73.43 32.04
CA GLY A 270 -11.22 73.35 32.65
C GLY A 270 -11.29 72.50 33.94
N GLN A 271 -10.29 71.68 34.25
CA GLN A 271 -10.31 70.87 35.48
C GLN A 271 -10.07 71.71 36.74
N ARG A 272 -10.60 71.21 37.86
CA ARG A 272 -10.67 71.88 39.16
C ARG A 272 -9.59 71.40 40.14
N VAL A 273 -8.68 72.29 40.48
CA VAL A 273 -7.65 72.11 41.52
C VAL A 273 -8.15 72.66 42.84
N GLY A 274 -8.02 71.89 43.91
CA GLY A 274 -8.30 72.35 45.28
C GLY A 274 -7.16 73.23 45.79
N LEU A 275 -7.48 74.43 46.27
CA LEU A 275 -6.51 75.36 46.86
C LEU A 275 -7.01 75.77 48.24
N ARG A 276 -6.19 75.61 49.29
CA ARG A 276 -6.58 75.87 50.67
C ARG A 276 -5.65 76.88 51.34
N ALA A 277 -6.23 77.88 52.00
CA ALA A 277 -5.50 78.81 52.83
C ALA A 277 -5.24 78.20 54.22
N ALA A 278 -3.96 78.11 54.59
CA ALA A 278 -3.52 77.85 55.95
C ALA A 278 -2.99 79.14 56.59
N VAL A 279 -3.24 79.30 57.89
CA VAL A 279 -2.88 80.49 58.68
C VAL A 279 -2.26 80.00 59.97
N ALA A 280 -1.07 80.50 60.31
CA ALA A 280 -0.32 80.07 61.48
C ALA A 280 0.28 81.27 62.25
N PRO A 281 0.17 81.30 63.59
CA PRO A 281 -0.68 80.43 64.43
C PRO A 281 -2.18 80.69 64.17
N THR A 282 -3.07 79.94 64.84
CA THR A 282 -4.52 80.15 64.71
C THR A 282 -4.93 81.53 65.26
N PRO A 283 -5.58 82.41 64.47
CA PRO A 283 -6.00 83.72 64.97
C PRO A 283 -7.10 83.63 66.04
N PRO A 284 -7.11 84.51 67.06
CA PRO A 284 -8.06 84.46 68.18
C PRO A 284 -9.47 84.98 67.85
N HIS A 285 -9.67 85.59 66.69
CA HIS A 285 -10.95 86.22 66.29
C HIS A 285 -11.49 85.67 64.96
N PRO A 286 -12.04 84.44 64.95
CA PRO A 286 -12.88 83.96 63.85
C PRO A 286 -14.23 84.70 63.82
N PRO A 287 -14.95 84.73 62.68
CA PRO A 287 -14.57 84.16 61.38
C PRO A 287 -13.42 84.94 60.71
N LEU A 288 -12.72 84.25 59.81
CA LEU A 288 -11.72 84.86 58.93
C LEU A 288 -12.33 85.09 57.56
N ALA A 289 -12.10 86.26 56.98
CA ALA A 289 -12.43 86.54 55.59
C ALA A 289 -11.20 86.24 54.71
N TYR A 290 -11.41 85.49 53.63
CA TYR A 290 -10.40 85.22 52.62
C TYR A 290 -10.67 86.12 51.40
N ALA A 291 -9.63 86.38 50.60
CA ALA A 291 -9.80 87.00 49.29
C ALA A 291 -8.76 86.39 48.35
N TRP A 292 -9.21 85.49 47.47
CA TRP A 292 -8.35 84.79 46.52
C TRP A 292 -8.09 85.62 45.26
N GLY A 293 -6.82 85.80 44.90
CA GLY A 293 -6.40 86.36 43.62
C GLY A 293 -5.87 85.25 42.71
N LEU A 294 -6.58 84.94 41.63
CA LEU A 294 -6.22 83.94 40.63
C LEU A 294 -5.58 84.56 39.39
N CYS A 295 -4.83 83.76 38.62
CA CYS A 295 -4.24 84.18 37.35
C CYS A 295 -5.31 84.46 36.26
N PRO A 296 -4.97 85.19 35.18
CA PRO A 296 -5.86 85.38 34.03
C PRO A 296 -6.36 84.06 33.43
N GLY A 297 -7.63 84.06 33.00
CA GLY A 297 -8.30 82.88 32.43
C GLY A 297 -8.69 81.80 33.46
N ALA A 298 -8.33 81.95 34.73
CA ALA A 298 -8.78 81.08 35.82
C ALA A 298 -10.06 81.60 36.50
N ARG A 299 -10.78 80.69 37.16
CA ARG A 299 -12.01 80.96 37.93
C ARG A 299 -12.09 80.02 39.14
N ALA A 300 -12.52 80.53 40.29
CA ALA A 300 -12.91 79.69 41.41
C ALA A 300 -14.35 79.15 41.23
N ALA A 301 -14.61 78.02 41.90
CA ALA A 301 -15.94 77.53 42.21
C ALA A 301 -16.04 77.35 43.74
N GLY A 302 -17.17 77.78 44.32
CA GLY A 302 -17.47 77.66 45.76
C GLY A 302 -17.42 78.95 46.58
N GLY A 303 -16.93 80.07 46.02
CA GLY A 303 -16.82 81.38 46.68
C GLY A 303 -15.37 81.77 46.97
N GLU A 304 -14.94 82.92 46.44
CA GLU A 304 -13.56 83.46 46.55
C GLU A 304 -13.28 84.11 47.92
N ASP A 305 -14.25 84.05 48.82
CA ASP A 305 -14.26 84.46 50.22
C ASP A 305 -14.03 83.31 51.22
N THR A 306 -13.98 82.06 50.73
CA THR A 306 -13.86 80.85 51.54
C THR A 306 -12.40 80.43 51.80
N ARG A 307 -12.19 79.59 52.83
CA ARG A 307 -10.87 79.05 53.18
C ARG A 307 -10.30 78.09 52.13
N GLU A 308 -11.15 77.48 51.31
CA GLU A 308 -10.78 76.38 50.42
C GLU A 308 -11.63 76.45 49.15
N ILE A 309 -10.99 76.72 48.01
CA ILE A 309 -11.64 76.94 46.71
C ILE A 309 -11.25 75.85 45.72
N ALA A 310 -12.12 75.61 44.73
CA ALA A 310 -11.81 74.79 43.57
C ALA A 310 -11.52 75.71 42.36
N ALA A 311 -10.26 75.90 42.00
CA ALA A 311 -9.84 76.76 40.89
C ALA A 311 -9.67 75.98 39.58
N SER A 312 -10.12 76.54 38.46
CA SER A 312 -10.00 75.95 37.12
C SER A 312 -9.57 77.01 36.10
N ARG A 313 -8.79 76.63 35.07
CA ARG A 313 -8.29 77.55 34.03
C ARG A 313 -8.46 76.94 32.64
N ARG A 314 -8.81 77.76 31.63
CA ARG A 314 -9.05 77.32 30.24
C ARG A 314 -7.83 77.34 29.32
N GLU A 315 -6.66 77.61 29.88
CA GLU A 315 -5.39 77.82 29.18
C GLU A 315 -4.29 77.01 29.89
N THR A 316 -3.32 76.52 29.13
CA THR A 316 -2.15 75.80 29.66
C THR A 316 -1.09 76.73 30.26
N GLY A 317 -0.15 76.16 31.01
CA GLY A 317 0.92 76.87 31.71
C GLY A 317 0.62 77.15 33.19
N PRO A 318 1.59 77.75 33.90
CA PRO A 318 1.49 78.03 35.33
C PRO A 318 0.42 79.08 35.63
N CYS A 319 -0.35 78.85 36.70
CA CYS A 319 -1.32 79.77 37.25
C CYS A 319 -0.88 80.17 38.67
N PRO A 320 -0.18 81.31 38.83
CA PRO A 320 0.11 81.84 40.15
C PRO A 320 -1.19 82.22 40.86
N VAL A 321 -1.27 81.92 42.15
CA VAL A 321 -2.42 82.19 43.00
C VAL A 321 -1.98 82.87 44.29
N SER A 322 -2.86 83.68 44.85
CA SER A 322 -2.62 84.43 46.08
C SER A 322 -3.88 84.45 46.94
N VAL A 323 -3.71 84.68 48.24
CA VAL A 323 -4.83 84.86 49.17
C VAL A 323 -4.48 85.92 50.21
N GLU A 324 -5.31 86.96 50.35
CA GLU A 324 -5.31 87.77 51.56
C GLU A 324 -6.17 87.09 52.63
N VAL A 325 -5.76 87.17 53.90
CA VAL A 325 -6.60 86.73 55.02
C VAL A 325 -6.77 87.86 56.02
N ARG A 326 -8.02 88.12 56.39
CA ARG A 326 -8.44 89.17 57.31
C ARG A 326 -9.24 88.59 58.47
N ASP A 327 -9.16 89.22 59.64
CA ASP A 327 -10.05 88.89 60.77
C ASP A 327 -11.44 89.53 60.61
N ALA A 328 -12.34 89.23 61.55
CA ALA A 328 -13.68 89.84 61.63
C ALA A 328 -13.68 91.38 61.83
N ARG A 329 -12.52 92.01 62.06
CA ARG A 329 -12.34 93.48 62.14
C ARG A 329 -11.85 94.08 60.81
N GLY A 330 -11.68 93.25 59.76
CA GLY A 330 -11.13 93.62 58.46
C GLY A 330 -9.61 93.73 58.42
N LEU A 331 -8.93 93.39 59.53
CA LEU A 331 -7.50 93.59 59.73
C LEU A 331 -6.69 92.56 58.94
N LEU A 332 -5.75 93.00 58.10
CA LEU A 332 -4.94 92.10 57.27
C LEU A 332 -3.96 91.31 58.15
N LEU A 333 -4.24 90.02 58.33
CA LEU A 333 -3.43 89.12 59.14
C LEU A 333 -2.17 88.68 58.41
N GLY A 334 -2.28 88.46 57.09
CA GLY A 334 -1.18 88.07 56.23
C GLY A 334 -1.64 87.84 54.77
N ARG A 335 -0.67 87.51 53.92
CA ARG A 335 -0.88 87.14 52.51
C ARG A 335 -0.14 85.85 52.20
N GLY A 336 -0.82 84.91 51.54
CA GLY A 336 -0.24 83.69 50.98
C GLY A 336 -0.05 83.79 49.47
N GLN A 337 0.91 83.02 48.96
CA GLN A 337 1.13 82.79 47.53
C GLN A 337 1.29 81.29 47.28
N GLY A 338 0.99 80.84 46.06
CA GLY A 338 1.14 79.47 45.58
C GLY A 338 0.95 79.39 44.07
N GLU A 339 0.89 78.18 43.52
CA GLU A 339 0.74 77.95 42.08
C GLU A 339 0.02 76.62 41.80
N PHE A 340 -0.64 76.53 40.65
CA PHE A 340 -0.96 75.26 39.99
C PHE A 340 -0.74 75.37 38.47
N THR A 341 -0.35 74.28 37.83
CA THR A 341 0.00 74.29 36.39
C THR A 341 -0.99 73.44 35.60
N VAL A 342 -1.57 74.02 34.56
CA VAL A 342 -2.41 73.30 33.59
C VAL A 342 -1.49 72.79 32.48
N ALA A 343 -1.34 71.46 32.41
CA ALA A 343 -0.42 70.79 31.50
C ALA A 343 -1.09 70.41 30.16
N VAL A 344 -2.31 69.89 30.21
CA VAL A 344 -3.00 69.31 29.04
C VAL A 344 -3.98 70.32 28.44
N SER A 345 -3.87 70.54 27.14
CA SER A 345 -4.68 71.46 26.33
C SER A 345 -5.99 70.85 25.83
N GLN A 346 -6.91 71.70 25.35
CA GLN A 346 -8.18 71.23 24.76
C GLN A 346 -7.94 70.35 23.52
N ALA A 347 -6.94 70.70 22.70
CA ALA A 347 -6.62 69.96 21.48
C ALA A 347 -6.18 68.51 21.75
N GLU A 348 -5.50 68.25 22.87
CA GLU A 348 -5.11 66.90 23.30
C GLU A 348 -6.32 66.07 23.77
N LEU A 349 -7.29 66.71 24.44
CA LEU A 349 -8.55 66.07 24.84
C LEU A 349 -9.43 65.76 23.62
N ASP A 350 -9.54 66.71 22.67
CA ASP A 350 -10.31 66.54 21.44
C ASP A 350 -9.69 65.44 20.56
N ALA A 351 -8.37 65.44 20.39
CA ALA A 351 -7.65 64.39 19.67
C ALA A 351 -7.82 63.01 20.32
N ALA A 352 -7.83 62.94 21.66
CA ALA A 352 -8.12 61.70 22.38
C ALA A 352 -9.56 61.21 22.16
N ALA A 353 -10.53 62.12 22.09
CA ALA A 353 -11.92 61.79 21.78
C ALA A 353 -12.10 61.27 20.35
N GLU A 354 -11.40 61.82 19.35
CA GLU A 354 -11.44 61.30 17.97
C GLU A 354 -10.76 59.91 17.86
N ARG A 355 -9.61 59.71 18.51
CA ARG A 355 -8.94 58.39 18.54
C ARG A 355 -9.77 57.31 19.24
N ALA A 356 -10.50 57.67 20.30
CA ALA A 356 -11.46 56.77 20.91
C ALA A 356 -12.55 56.35 19.90
N ARG A 357 -13.14 57.30 19.15
CA ARG A 357 -14.14 56.99 18.10
C ARG A 357 -13.58 56.15 16.95
N GLU A 358 -12.31 56.30 16.59
CA GLU A 358 -11.64 55.46 15.60
C GLU A 358 -11.60 53.99 16.03
N VAL A 359 -11.15 53.72 17.26
CA VAL A 359 -11.15 52.37 17.84
C VAL A 359 -12.55 51.78 17.95
N ASP A 360 -13.49 52.58 18.42
CA ASP A 360 -14.92 52.26 18.51
C ASP A 360 -15.51 51.89 17.13
N SER A 361 -15.04 52.55 16.07
CA SER A 361 -15.42 52.25 14.68
C SER A 361 -14.81 50.95 14.18
N LEU A 362 -13.54 50.67 14.51
CA LEU A 362 -12.88 49.41 14.15
C LEU A 362 -13.48 48.19 14.87
N VAL A 363 -13.93 48.34 16.12
CA VAL A 363 -14.68 47.30 16.85
C VAL A 363 -16.04 47.03 16.18
N ARG A 364 -16.75 48.08 15.75
CA ARG A 364 -17.98 47.95 14.95
C ARG A 364 -17.74 47.32 13.58
N GLU A 365 -16.67 47.71 12.88
CA GLU A 365 -16.30 47.14 11.58
C GLU A 365 -15.97 45.64 11.70
N ALA A 366 -15.22 45.25 12.74
CA ALA A 366 -14.91 43.84 12.99
C ALA A 366 -16.17 42.98 13.16
N ALA A 367 -17.16 43.49 13.90
CA ALA A 367 -18.46 42.84 14.04
C ALA A 367 -19.24 42.82 12.72
N ALA A 368 -19.29 43.93 11.98
CA ALA A 368 -19.98 44.03 10.69
C ALA A 368 -19.41 43.04 9.67
N ALA A 369 -18.09 43.06 9.45
CA ALA A 369 -17.37 42.16 8.56
C ALA A 369 -17.63 40.68 8.90
N TRP A 370 -17.63 40.32 10.19
CA TRP A 370 -18.01 38.98 10.63
C TRP A 370 -19.44 38.63 10.21
N THR A 371 -20.41 39.52 10.45
CA THR A 371 -21.82 39.32 10.06
C THR A 371 -22.10 39.43 8.56
N GLU A 372 -21.16 39.93 7.76
CA GLU A 372 -21.20 39.91 6.30
C GLU A 372 -20.69 38.59 5.71
N GLY A 373 -19.81 37.87 6.43
CA GLY A 373 -19.15 36.66 5.95
C GLY A 373 -17.68 36.85 5.56
N ASP A 374 -17.06 37.96 5.98
CA ASP A 374 -15.64 38.27 5.77
C ASP A 374 -14.85 38.18 7.10
N PRO A 375 -14.44 36.96 7.50
CA PRO A 375 -13.66 36.76 8.72
C PRO A 375 -12.21 37.27 8.59
N VAL A 376 -11.75 37.63 7.40
CA VAL A 376 -10.40 38.17 7.17
C VAL A 376 -10.37 39.67 7.47
N ARG A 377 -11.32 40.43 6.91
CA ARG A 377 -11.53 41.85 7.26
C ARG A 377 -11.91 42.03 8.73
N ALA A 378 -12.74 41.12 9.28
CA ALA A 378 -13.05 41.11 10.70
C ALA A 378 -11.79 41.01 11.59
N LEU A 379 -10.86 40.13 11.23
CA LEU A 379 -9.61 39.94 11.98
C LEU A 379 -8.67 41.15 11.81
N ALA A 380 -8.60 41.74 10.62
CA ALA A 380 -7.81 42.93 10.35
C ALA A 380 -8.27 44.13 11.21
N ALA A 381 -9.58 44.41 11.22
CA ALA A 381 -10.18 45.51 11.97
C ALA A 381 -10.03 45.30 13.50
N ALA A 382 -10.36 44.11 14.02
CA ALA A 382 -10.18 43.81 15.45
C ALA A 382 -8.70 43.89 15.87
N GLY A 383 -7.79 43.41 15.03
CA GLY A 383 -6.35 43.52 15.27
C GLY A 383 -5.84 44.96 15.24
N GLN A 384 -6.45 45.85 14.44
CA GLN A 384 -6.13 47.28 14.46
C GLN A 384 -6.66 47.97 15.71
N ALA A 385 -7.88 47.65 16.14
CA ALA A 385 -8.46 48.16 17.39
C ALA A 385 -7.55 47.85 18.60
N VAL A 386 -7.09 46.59 18.72
CA VAL A 386 -6.16 46.17 19.80
C VAL A 386 -4.78 46.83 19.67
N ARG A 387 -4.26 47.08 18.45
CA ARG A 387 -2.99 47.82 18.29
C ARG A 387 -3.08 49.28 18.73
N LEU A 388 -4.25 49.91 18.58
CA LEU A 388 -4.49 51.29 18.98
C LEU A 388 -4.79 51.42 20.48
N SER A 389 -5.57 50.48 21.05
CA SER A 389 -5.81 50.38 22.49
C SER A 389 -5.77 48.93 22.96
N PRO A 390 -4.60 48.43 23.42
CA PRO A 390 -4.46 47.04 23.87
C PRO A 390 -4.93 46.80 25.31
N LYS A 391 -5.29 47.87 26.04
CA LYS A 391 -5.76 47.82 27.43
C LYS A 391 -7.29 47.91 27.55
N ASP A 392 -7.99 48.25 26.48
CA ASP A 392 -9.45 48.30 26.44
C ASP A 392 -10.06 46.87 26.38
N PRO A 393 -10.89 46.47 27.36
CA PRO A 393 -11.59 45.19 27.32
C PRO A 393 -12.44 44.97 26.05
N ALA A 394 -12.95 46.02 25.42
CA ALA A 394 -13.79 45.90 24.21
C ALA A 394 -12.98 45.49 22.97
N THR A 395 -11.80 46.07 22.76
CA THR A 395 -10.91 45.69 21.64
C THR A 395 -10.40 44.26 21.81
N VAL A 396 -9.95 43.91 23.02
CA VAL A 396 -9.42 42.58 23.34
C VAL A 396 -10.51 41.52 23.18
N ALA A 397 -11.72 41.76 23.71
CA ALA A 397 -12.84 40.83 23.57
C ALA A 397 -13.33 40.69 22.11
N ALA A 398 -13.18 41.72 21.27
CA ALA A 398 -13.47 41.64 19.85
C ALA A 398 -12.44 40.76 19.12
N LEU A 399 -11.14 40.96 19.39
CA LEU A 399 -10.07 40.15 18.80
C LEU A 399 -10.12 38.69 19.26
N ASP A 400 -10.27 38.44 20.57
CA ASP A 400 -10.38 37.10 21.17
C ASP A 400 -11.57 36.29 20.67
N ARG A 401 -12.64 36.96 20.22
CA ARG A 401 -13.78 36.33 19.56
C ARG A 401 -13.43 35.97 18.12
N VAL A 402 -12.97 36.95 17.33
CA VAL A 402 -12.69 36.76 15.91
C VAL A 402 -11.54 35.76 15.67
N VAL A 403 -10.46 35.81 16.46
CA VAL A 403 -9.35 34.83 16.37
C VAL A 403 -9.83 33.42 16.67
N ARG A 404 -10.59 33.24 17.76
CA ARG A 404 -11.11 31.94 18.20
C ARG A 404 -12.06 31.32 17.19
N ASP A 405 -13.04 32.09 16.74
CA ASP A 405 -14.06 31.58 15.83
C ASP A 405 -13.54 31.48 14.40
N LYS A 406 -12.64 32.37 13.94
CA LYS A 406 -11.94 32.18 12.66
C LYS A 406 -11.06 30.93 12.70
N GLY A 407 -10.28 30.70 13.77
CA GLY A 407 -9.44 29.51 13.87
C GLY A 407 -10.23 28.20 13.79
N ARG A 408 -11.40 28.15 14.43
CA ARG A 408 -12.34 27.01 14.34
C ARG A 408 -12.97 26.88 12.94
N LEU A 409 -13.31 27.99 12.30
CA LEU A 409 -13.83 28.02 10.93
C LEU A 409 -12.78 27.52 9.92
N ASP A 410 -11.53 27.99 10.05
CA ASP A 410 -10.39 27.58 9.23
C ASP A 410 -10.10 26.08 9.40
N ASP A 411 -10.13 25.54 10.62
CA ASP A 411 -9.96 24.09 10.88
C ASP A 411 -11.03 23.25 10.18
N HIS A 412 -12.31 23.59 10.33
CA HIS A 412 -13.39 22.87 9.66
C HIS A 412 -13.29 22.98 8.12
N LEU A 413 -12.88 24.13 7.58
CA LEU A 413 -12.65 24.29 6.13
C LEU A 413 -11.44 23.48 5.63
N ALA A 414 -10.36 23.42 6.41
CA ALA A 414 -9.19 22.60 6.11
C ALA A 414 -9.54 21.10 6.14
N ARG A 415 -10.28 20.65 7.14
CA ARG A 415 -10.79 19.26 7.25
C ARG A 415 -11.74 18.91 6.10
N ALA A 416 -12.68 19.78 5.75
CA ALA A 416 -13.55 19.59 4.59
C ALA A 416 -12.74 19.46 3.28
N THR A 417 -11.68 20.26 3.13
CA THR A 417 -10.78 20.18 1.96
C THR A 417 -10.00 18.87 1.93
N ALA A 418 -9.52 18.39 3.09
CA ALA A 418 -8.80 17.12 3.19
C ALA A 418 -9.71 15.91 2.94
N ALA A 419 -10.94 15.91 3.47
CA ALA A 419 -11.96 14.88 3.21
C ALA A 419 -12.33 14.82 1.71
N LEU A 420 -12.54 15.98 1.08
CA LEU A 420 -12.84 16.07 -0.35
C LEU A 420 -11.68 15.58 -1.23
N ALA A 421 -10.42 15.75 -0.79
CA ALA A 421 -9.25 15.26 -1.50
C ALA A 421 -9.11 13.72 -1.49
N VAL A 422 -9.87 13.02 -0.64
CA VAL A 422 -9.98 11.54 -0.61
C VAL A 422 -11.39 11.04 -0.99
N ASP A 423 -12.22 11.91 -1.57
CA ASP A 423 -13.60 11.63 -1.98
C ASP A 423 -14.56 11.22 -0.83
N ASP A 424 -14.23 11.57 0.42
CA ASP A 424 -15.15 11.43 1.58
C ASP A 424 -16.15 12.59 1.60
N PHE A 425 -17.24 12.42 0.86
CA PHE A 425 -18.29 13.43 0.73
C PHE A 425 -19.12 13.65 1.99
N ASP A 426 -19.18 12.68 2.90
CA ASP A 426 -20.02 12.76 4.10
C ASP A 426 -19.30 13.53 5.23
N GLU A 427 -18.01 13.26 5.47
CA GLU A 427 -17.18 14.12 6.34
C GLU A 427 -17.00 15.52 5.71
N THR A 428 -16.87 15.63 4.39
CA THR A 428 -16.85 16.94 3.72
C THR A 428 -18.11 17.74 4.02
N ALA A 429 -19.30 17.14 3.86
CA ALA A 429 -20.56 17.80 4.16
C ALA A 429 -20.69 18.15 5.65
N ALA A 430 -20.35 17.22 6.55
CA ALA A 430 -20.40 17.43 8.00
C ALA A 430 -19.48 18.57 8.46
N MET A 431 -18.28 18.68 7.89
CA MET A 431 -17.34 19.77 8.18
C MET A 431 -17.80 21.12 7.60
N LEU A 432 -18.42 21.14 6.41
CA LEU A 432 -19.00 22.37 5.85
C LEU A 432 -20.27 22.84 6.58
N ASP A 433 -21.01 21.93 7.22
CA ASP A 433 -22.10 22.27 8.15
C ASP A 433 -21.57 22.71 9.52
N ALA A 434 -20.43 22.17 9.99
CA ALA A 434 -19.75 22.65 11.20
C ALA A 434 -19.19 24.07 11.02
N ALA A 435 -18.55 24.34 9.88
CA ALA A 435 -18.12 25.67 9.46
C ALA A 435 -19.31 26.66 9.40
N ALA A 436 -20.44 26.25 8.83
CA ALA A 436 -21.64 27.09 8.72
C ALA A 436 -22.26 27.45 10.08
N LYS A 437 -22.12 26.60 11.11
CA LYS A 437 -22.55 26.90 12.49
C LYS A 437 -21.70 27.98 13.16
N ILE A 438 -20.52 28.31 12.61
CA ILE A 438 -19.63 29.37 13.11
C ILE A 438 -19.85 30.66 12.32
N ASN A 439 -19.84 30.57 10.99
CA ASN A 439 -20.20 31.70 10.12
C ASN A 439 -20.85 31.20 8.81
N ALA A 440 -22.18 31.14 8.79
CA ALA A 440 -22.97 30.66 7.65
C ALA A 440 -22.79 31.46 6.35
N LYS A 441 -22.26 32.68 6.42
CA LYS A 441 -22.00 33.54 5.25
C LYS A 441 -20.56 33.47 4.73
N ALA A 442 -19.66 32.76 5.42
CA ALA A 442 -18.25 32.69 5.03
C ALA A 442 -18.11 32.22 3.58
N SER A 443 -17.54 33.08 2.73
CA SER A 443 -17.53 32.92 1.26
C SER A 443 -16.86 31.64 0.76
N ALA A 444 -15.98 31.04 1.57
CA ALA A 444 -15.38 29.73 1.32
C ALA A 444 -16.39 28.57 1.35
N ILE A 445 -17.48 28.64 2.14
CA ILE A 445 -18.42 27.52 2.31
C ILE A 445 -19.21 27.23 1.02
N PRO A 446 -19.83 28.21 0.33
CA PRO A 446 -20.47 27.95 -0.96
C PRO A 446 -19.50 27.43 -2.03
N ALA A 447 -18.26 27.96 -2.06
CA ALA A 447 -17.23 27.52 -3.00
C ALA A 447 -16.82 26.05 -2.75
N ALA A 448 -16.65 25.66 -1.49
CA ALA A 448 -16.34 24.27 -1.12
C ALA A 448 -17.50 23.31 -1.40
N ARG A 449 -18.76 23.72 -1.17
CA ARG A 449 -19.94 22.92 -1.55
C ARG A 449 -20.03 22.72 -3.07
N LEU A 450 -19.73 23.77 -3.86
CA LEU A 450 -19.68 23.68 -5.32
C LEU A 450 -18.53 22.77 -5.79
N ALA A 451 -17.35 22.84 -5.17
CA ALA A 451 -16.25 21.93 -5.45
C ALA A 451 -16.61 20.46 -5.16
N MET A 452 -17.30 20.20 -4.04
CA MET A 452 -17.81 18.88 -3.66
C MET A 452 -18.78 18.31 -4.71
N GLU A 453 -19.80 19.07 -5.12
CA GLU A 453 -20.77 18.61 -6.12
C GLU A 453 -20.15 18.46 -7.52
N ASN A 454 -19.20 19.32 -7.89
CA ASN A 454 -18.42 19.15 -9.12
C ASN A 454 -17.58 17.85 -9.10
N ARG A 455 -16.98 17.50 -7.95
CA ARG A 455 -16.22 16.25 -7.78
C ARG A 455 -17.14 15.02 -7.86
N LYS A 456 -18.29 15.03 -7.18
CA LYS A 456 -19.33 13.98 -7.31
C LYS A 456 -19.77 13.81 -8.77
N ALA A 457 -20.03 14.92 -9.48
CA ALA A 457 -20.43 14.89 -10.88
C ALA A 457 -19.33 14.35 -11.82
N LEU A 458 -18.05 14.62 -11.52
CA LEU A 458 -16.90 14.07 -12.23
C LEU A 458 -16.79 12.55 -12.03
N LEU A 459 -16.84 12.08 -10.77
CA LEU A 459 -16.85 10.65 -10.45
C LEU A 459 -18.04 9.93 -11.08
N GLY A 460 -19.23 10.55 -11.07
CA GLY A 460 -20.42 10.01 -11.72
C GLY A 460 -20.30 9.87 -13.25
N ARG A 461 -19.50 10.73 -13.91
CA ARG A 461 -19.16 10.58 -15.34
C ARG A 461 -18.15 9.45 -15.54
N ILE A 462 -17.11 9.38 -14.70
CA ILE A 462 -16.09 8.32 -14.75
C ILE A 462 -16.74 6.94 -14.51
N GLY A 463 -17.59 6.79 -13.49
CA GLY A 463 -18.32 5.56 -13.21
C GLY A 463 -19.17 5.08 -14.39
N LYS A 464 -19.83 6.00 -15.10
CA LYS A 464 -20.56 5.67 -16.35
C LYS A 464 -19.63 5.21 -17.47
N LEU A 465 -18.49 5.88 -17.68
CA LEU A 465 -17.50 5.46 -18.67
C LEU A 465 -16.93 4.06 -18.36
N LEU A 466 -16.68 3.74 -17.08
CA LEU A 466 -16.19 2.42 -16.67
C LEU A 466 -17.29 1.34 -16.76
N ALA A 467 -18.54 1.66 -16.48
CA ALA A 467 -19.67 0.75 -16.70
C ALA A 467 -19.80 0.39 -18.19
N THR A 468 -19.86 1.39 -19.07
CA THR A 468 -19.94 1.15 -20.53
C THR A 468 -18.65 0.55 -21.10
N ALA A 469 -17.48 0.75 -20.48
CA ALA A 469 -16.27 0.01 -20.83
C ALA A 469 -16.43 -1.50 -20.60
N ARG A 470 -17.05 -1.91 -19.48
CA ARG A 470 -17.34 -3.32 -19.18
C ARG A 470 -18.39 -3.89 -20.13
N GLU A 471 -19.48 -3.16 -20.38
CA GLU A 471 -20.49 -3.53 -21.40
C GLU A 471 -19.86 -3.76 -22.78
N LYS A 472 -18.93 -2.88 -23.19
CA LYS A 472 -18.16 -3.01 -24.44
C LYS A 472 -17.22 -4.21 -24.42
N TRP A 473 -16.53 -4.47 -23.31
CA TRP A 473 -15.67 -5.65 -23.18
C TRP A 473 -16.47 -6.96 -23.31
N ASP A 474 -17.60 -7.06 -22.62
CA ASP A 474 -18.49 -8.23 -22.61
C ASP A 474 -19.24 -8.40 -23.94
N ALA A 475 -19.36 -7.35 -24.74
CA ALA A 475 -19.80 -7.39 -26.13
C ALA A 475 -18.70 -7.84 -27.13
N GLY A 476 -17.43 -7.86 -26.72
CA GLY A 476 -16.28 -8.14 -27.59
C GLY A 476 -15.65 -6.90 -28.25
N GLU A 477 -16.11 -5.68 -27.91
CA GLU A 477 -15.58 -4.41 -28.43
C GLU A 477 -14.35 -3.94 -27.62
N VAL A 478 -13.30 -4.77 -27.62
CA VAL A 478 -12.08 -4.64 -26.80
C VAL A 478 -11.44 -3.24 -26.88
N GLU A 479 -11.18 -2.72 -28.07
CA GLU A 479 -10.59 -1.37 -28.24
C GLU A 479 -11.59 -0.25 -27.91
N GLY A 480 -12.90 -0.50 -27.97
CA GLY A 480 -13.93 0.42 -27.49
C GLY A 480 -13.90 0.55 -25.95
N ALA A 481 -13.76 -0.56 -25.24
CA ALA A 481 -13.56 -0.59 -23.79
C ALA A 481 -12.26 0.10 -23.36
N LEU A 482 -11.17 -0.12 -24.10
CA LEU A 482 -9.90 0.59 -23.90
C LEU A 482 -10.01 2.09 -24.22
N GLY A 483 -10.80 2.49 -25.22
CA GLY A 483 -11.09 3.90 -25.48
C GLY A 483 -11.85 4.58 -24.32
N LEU A 484 -12.82 3.89 -23.73
CA LEU A 484 -13.64 4.41 -22.62
C LEU A 484 -12.85 4.51 -21.30
N THR A 485 -12.00 3.52 -20.97
CA THR A 485 -11.08 3.63 -19.82
C THR A 485 -10.00 4.70 -20.03
N GLY A 486 -9.62 4.98 -21.29
CA GLY A 486 -8.78 6.13 -21.64
C GLY A 486 -9.46 7.46 -21.29
N LYS A 487 -10.68 7.67 -21.79
CA LYS A 487 -11.50 8.87 -21.50
C LYS A 487 -11.79 9.07 -20.02
N ALA A 488 -11.91 7.99 -19.25
CA ALA A 488 -12.04 8.07 -17.79
C ALA A 488 -10.78 8.68 -17.13
N LEU A 489 -9.58 8.36 -17.63
CA LEU A 489 -8.31 8.91 -17.16
C LEU A 489 -7.98 10.28 -17.77
N GLU A 490 -8.58 10.67 -18.90
CA GLU A 490 -8.55 12.05 -19.41
C GLU A 490 -9.36 12.99 -18.50
N LEU A 491 -10.42 12.50 -17.84
CA LEU A 491 -11.21 13.25 -16.85
C LEU A 491 -10.54 13.33 -15.48
N ASP A 492 -9.86 12.27 -15.04
CA ASP A 492 -9.03 12.26 -13.83
C ASP A 492 -7.86 11.26 -13.99
N PRO A 493 -6.64 11.73 -14.30
CA PRO A 493 -5.47 10.87 -14.44
C PRO A 493 -5.06 10.13 -13.16
N SER A 494 -5.53 10.58 -12.00
CA SER A 494 -5.21 10.00 -10.68
C SER A 494 -6.20 8.91 -10.24
N HIS A 495 -7.36 8.79 -10.90
CA HIS A 495 -8.48 7.95 -10.47
C HIS A 495 -8.13 6.44 -10.44
N ALA A 496 -7.79 5.94 -9.25
CA ALA A 496 -7.22 4.60 -9.05
C ALA A 496 -8.03 3.47 -9.73
N ALA A 497 -9.36 3.44 -9.57
CA ALA A 497 -10.18 2.39 -10.17
C ALA A 497 -10.23 2.44 -11.71
N ALA A 498 -10.10 3.62 -12.33
CA ALA A 498 -10.07 3.76 -13.79
C ALA A 498 -8.73 3.27 -14.36
N ARG A 499 -7.65 3.53 -13.61
CA ARG A 499 -6.31 3.03 -13.93
C ARG A 499 -6.23 1.52 -13.81
N ALA A 500 -6.68 0.96 -12.68
CA ALA A 500 -6.69 -0.49 -12.44
C ALA A 500 -7.57 -1.24 -13.47
N GLU A 501 -8.73 -0.70 -13.82
CA GLU A 501 -9.57 -1.27 -14.88
C GLU A 501 -8.83 -1.24 -16.23
N ARG A 502 -8.21 -0.10 -16.60
CA ARG A 502 -7.42 0.02 -17.84
C ARG A 502 -6.27 -0.99 -17.90
N GLU A 503 -5.49 -1.10 -16.84
CA GLU A 503 -4.35 -2.03 -16.74
C GLU A 503 -4.83 -3.48 -16.88
N ARG A 504 -5.95 -3.85 -16.24
CA ARG A 504 -6.61 -5.14 -16.42
C ARG A 504 -7.02 -5.40 -17.87
N LEU A 505 -7.68 -4.44 -18.53
CA LEU A 505 -8.16 -4.60 -19.91
C LEU A 505 -7.00 -4.69 -20.92
N VAL A 506 -5.91 -3.92 -20.71
CA VAL A 506 -4.69 -4.01 -21.53
C VAL A 506 -4.03 -5.38 -21.38
N ALA A 507 -3.79 -5.83 -20.15
CA ALA A 507 -3.19 -7.14 -19.89
C ALA A 507 -4.05 -8.30 -20.41
N ALA A 508 -5.39 -8.16 -20.39
CA ALA A 508 -6.30 -9.14 -20.97
C ALA A 508 -6.24 -9.13 -22.51
N ARG A 509 -6.24 -7.97 -23.16
CA ARG A 509 -6.08 -7.85 -24.62
C ARG A 509 -4.75 -8.47 -25.07
N ASP A 510 -3.66 -8.22 -24.36
CA ASP A 510 -2.34 -8.66 -24.80
C ASP A 510 -2.22 -10.21 -24.73
N ARG A 511 -2.88 -10.85 -23.75
CA ARG A 511 -3.08 -12.31 -23.72
C ARG A 511 -4.01 -12.81 -24.83
N LEU A 512 -5.12 -12.12 -25.09
CA LEU A 512 -6.05 -12.45 -26.18
C LEU A 512 -5.34 -12.47 -27.54
N ILE A 513 -4.47 -11.47 -27.81
CA ILE A 513 -3.62 -11.40 -29.00
C ILE A 513 -2.60 -12.54 -29.02
N ALA A 514 -1.96 -12.85 -27.88
CA ALA A 514 -0.99 -13.94 -27.79
C ALA A 514 -1.63 -15.31 -28.09
N ALA A 515 -2.77 -15.62 -27.46
CA ALA A 515 -3.51 -16.86 -27.65
C ALA A 515 -4.01 -17.03 -29.10
N LEU A 516 -4.53 -15.96 -29.72
CA LEU A 516 -4.90 -15.95 -31.14
C LEU A 516 -3.69 -16.19 -32.06
N LYS A 517 -2.53 -15.62 -31.72
CA LYS A 517 -1.28 -15.80 -32.48
C LYS A 517 -0.71 -17.22 -32.35
N GLU A 518 -0.77 -17.82 -31.16
CA GLU A 518 -0.38 -19.22 -30.95
C GLU A 518 -1.35 -20.18 -31.67
N SER A 519 -2.65 -19.95 -31.58
CA SER A 519 -3.67 -20.70 -32.31
C SER A 519 -3.43 -20.66 -33.83
N ALA A 520 -3.16 -19.47 -34.39
CA ALA A 520 -2.78 -19.30 -35.79
C ALA A 520 -1.49 -20.07 -36.16
N GLY A 521 -0.51 -20.11 -35.26
CA GLY A 521 0.75 -20.85 -35.42
C GLY A 521 0.56 -22.37 -35.44
N TYR A 522 -0.28 -22.92 -34.56
CA TYR A 522 -0.66 -24.34 -34.64
C TYR A 522 -1.50 -24.65 -35.87
N LEU A 523 -2.37 -23.72 -36.29
CA LEU A 523 -3.22 -23.91 -37.47
C LEU A 523 -2.43 -23.91 -38.78
N SER A 524 -1.38 -23.09 -38.90
CA SER A 524 -0.46 -23.15 -40.05
C SER A 524 0.40 -24.42 -40.02
N ALA A 525 0.82 -24.88 -38.84
CA ALA A 525 1.48 -26.17 -38.64
C ALA A 525 0.55 -27.41 -38.77
N LYS A 526 -0.68 -27.24 -39.28
CA LYS A 526 -1.75 -28.27 -39.41
C LYS A 526 -2.09 -29.03 -38.10
N ARG A 527 -1.74 -28.49 -36.92
CA ARG A 527 -1.99 -29.06 -35.58
C ARG A 527 -3.35 -28.60 -35.02
N PHE A 528 -4.44 -29.01 -35.65
CA PHE A 528 -5.79 -28.48 -35.39
C PHE A 528 -6.23 -28.52 -33.93
N ASP A 529 -5.96 -29.60 -33.19
CA ASP A 529 -6.38 -29.72 -31.79
C ASP A 529 -5.50 -28.90 -30.82
N SER A 530 -4.24 -28.63 -31.20
CA SER A 530 -3.43 -27.62 -30.50
C SER A 530 -3.91 -26.20 -30.78
N ALA A 531 -4.33 -25.92 -32.02
CA ALA A 531 -4.90 -24.62 -32.40
C ALA A 531 -6.22 -24.34 -31.64
N ALA A 532 -7.10 -25.33 -31.52
CA ALA A 532 -8.32 -25.23 -30.72
C ALA A 532 -8.00 -24.99 -29.24
N LYS A 533 -7.08 -25.76 -28.66
CA LYS A 533 -6.68 -25.59 -27.25
C LYS A 533 -6.04 -24.22 -26.94
N ALA A 534 -5.25 -23.66 -27.86
CA ALA A 534 -4.74 -22.30 -27.71
C ALA A 534 -5.85 -21.23 -27.86
N LEU A 535 -6.87 -21.50 -28.68
CA LEU A 535 -8.04 -20.63 -28.82
C LEU A 535 -8.95 -20.64 -27.58
N ASP A 536 -8.93 -21.70 -26.78
CA ASP A 536 -9.71 -21.78 -25.53
C ASP A 536 -9.32 -20.66 -24.53
N GLU A 537 -8.05 -20.26 -24.46
CA GLU A 537 -7.63 -19.12 -23.62
C GLU A 537 -8.19 -17.78 -24.16
N ALA A 538 -8.12 -17.57 -25.48
CA ALA A 538 -8.74 -16.39 -26.11
C ALA A 538 -10.26 -16.34 -25.85
N ARG A 539 -10.94 -17.49 -25.94
CA ARG A 539 -12.38 -17.62 -25.66
C ARG A 539 -12.72 -17.42 -24.18
N ALA A 540 -11.81 -17.77 -23.26
CA ALA A 540 -11.96 -17.50 -21.83
C ALA A 540 -11.76 -16.01 -21.47
N ILE A 541 -10.99 -15.26 -22.27
CA ILE A 541 -10.73 -13.82 -22.06
C ILE A 541 -11.85 -12.94 -22.64
N SER A 542 -12.28 -13.21 -23.87
CA SER A 542 -13.42 -12.51 -24.49
C SER A 542 -14.11 -13.42 -25.51
N PRO A 543 -15.15 -14.19 -25.12
CA PRO A 543 -15.79 -15.18 -25.98
C PRO A 543 -16.57 -14.58 -27.16
N ARG A 544 -16.81 -13.26 -27.14
CA ARG A 544 -17.49 -12.52 -28.23
C ARG A 544 -16.55 -11.73 -29.12
N PHE A 545 -15.23 -11.73 -28.87
CA PHE A 545 -14.28 -11.05 -29.74
C PHE A 545 -14.27 -11.71 -31.13
N GLY A 546 -14.55 -10.93 -32.19
CA GLY A 546 -14.83 -11.46 -33.53
C GLY A 546 -13.76 -12.43 -34.08
N ALA A 547 -12.48 -12.11 -33.87
CA ALA A 547 -11.37 -12.95 -34.30
C ALA A 547 -11.35 -14.36 -33.66
N VAL A 548 -12.00 -14.56 -32.51
CA VAL A 548 -12.15 -15.89 -31.90
C VAL A 548 -13.10 -16.75 -32.75
N ALA A 549 -14.24 -16.20 -33.15
CA ALA A 549 -15.21 -16.89 -34.01
C ALA A 549 -14.65 -17.13 -35.42
N GLU A 550 -13.89 -16.17 -35.97
CA GLU A 550 -13.17 -16.34 -37.24
C GLU A 550 -12.12 -17.46 -37.16
N MET A 551 -11.36 -17.54 -36.06
CA MET A 551 -10.36 -18.59 -35.86
C MET A 551 -11.01 -19.96 -35.64
N ASP A 552 -12.10 -20.06 -34.87
CA ASP A 552 -12.89 -21.29 -34.71
C ASP A 552 -13.39 -21.80 -36.08
N ALA A 553 -13.93 -20.90 -36.92
CA ALA A 553 -14.34 -21.22 -38.28
C ALA A 553 -13.16 -21.66 -39.17
N ALA A 554 -12.00 -21.01 -39.06
CA ALA A 554 -10.80 -21.37 -39.82
C ALA A 554 -10.20 -22.73 -39.40
N ILE A 555 -10.22 -23.06 -38.10
CA ILE A 555 -9.83 -24.37 -37.56
C ILE A 555 -10.79 -25.44 -38.07
N ALA A 556 -12.10 -25.24 -37.92
CA ALA A 556 -13.12 -26.18 -38.37
C ALA A 556 -13.06 -26.44 -39.88
N ALA A 557 -12.90 -25.38 -40.69
CA ALA A 557 -12.77 -25.50 -42.14
C ALA A 557 -11.52 -26.27 -42.57
N ARG A 558 -10.35 -25.99 -41.96
CA ARG A 558 -9.10 -26.71 -42.27
C ARG A 558 -9.13 -28.17 -41.78
N LYS A 559 -9.64 -28.43 -40.56
CA LYS A 559 -9.82 -29.79 -40.03
C LYS A 559 -10.78 -30.63 -40.89
N LYS A 560 -11.89 -30.03 -41.36
CA LYS A 560 -12.81 -30.68 -42.32
C LYS A 560 -12.14 -30.99 -43.66
N ARG A 561 -11.32 -30.07 -44.21
CA ARG A 561 -10.56 -30.33 -45.46
C ARG A 561 -9.56 -31.48 -45.30
N ALA A 562 -8.80 -31.50 -44.21
CA ALA A 562 -7.86 -32.59 -43.92
C ALA A 562 -8.57 -33.96 -43.83
N TRP A 563 -9.64 -34.06 -43.04
CA TRP A 563 -10.43 -35.29 -42.96
C TRP A 563 -11.03 -35.72 -44.32
N SER A 564 -11.50 -34.75 -45.13
CA SER A 564 -12.04 -35.02 -46.48
C SER A 564 -10.98 -35.48 -47.49
N LEU A 565 -9.70 -35.21 -47.20
CA LEU A 565 -8.56 -35.68 -47.98
C LEU A 565 -8.15 -37.09 -47.53
N ASP A 566 -8.07 -37.35 -46.22
CA ASP A 566 -7.78 -38.67 -45.68
C ASP A 566 -8.86 -39.71 -46.05
N GLU A 567 -10.15 -39.32 -46.00
CA GLU A 567 -11.30 -40.12 -46.48
C GLU A 567 -11.09 -40.57 -47.93
N ARG A 568 -10.71 -39.64 -48.82
CA ARG A 568 -10.45 -39.96 -50.23
C ARG A 568 -9.20 -40.81 -50.43
N LEU A 569 -8.13 -40.57 -49.68
CA LEU A 569 -6.91 -41.38 -49.80
C LEU A 569 -7.11 -42.82 -49.29
N ALA A 570 -7.98 -43.02 -48.28
CA ALA A 570 -8.45 -44.35 -47.89
C ALA A 570 -9.33 -44.95 -49.00
N ARG A 571 -10.38 -44.24 -49.44
CA ARG A 571 -11.31 -44.70 -50.48
C ARG A 571 -10.61 -45.08 -51.79
N ALA A 572 -9.62 -44.31 -52.24
CA ALA A 572 -8.80 -44.62 -53.42
C ALA A 572 -7.97 -45.90 -53.23
N ARG A 573 -7.42 -46.13 -52.04
CA ARG A 573 -6.69 -47.36 -51.70
C ARG A 573 -7.63 -48.57 -51.67
N ASP A 574 -8.83 -48.42 -51.13
CA ASP A 574 -9.82 -49.49 -51.06
C ASP A 574 -10.40 -49.82 -52.44
N GLN A 575 -10.64 -48.82 -53.29
CA GLN A 575 -10.99 -49.00 -54.71
C GLN A 575 -9.89 -49.76 -55.47
N TRP A 576 -8.61 -49.39 -55.28
CA TRP A 576 -7.49 -50.13 -55.87
C TRP A 576 -7.46 -51.58 -55.37
N ASN A 577 -7.62 -51.80 -54.07
CA ASN A 577 -7.68 -53.13 -53.44
C ASN A 577 -8.92 -53.95 -53.82
N ALA A 578 -9.98 -53.32 -54.33
CA ALA A 578 -11.16 -53.97 -54.89
C ALA A 578 -10.98 -54.38 -56.36
N GLY A 579 -9.94 -53.87 -57.04
CA GLY A 579 -9.71 -54.08 -58.47
C GLY A 579 -10.21 -52.95 -59.38
N ASP A 580 -10.75 -51.85 -58.82
CA ASP A 580 -11.16 -50.67 -59.59
C ASP A 580 -10.00 -49.66 -59.65
N ALA A 581 -9.15 -49.84 -60.65
CA ALA A 581 -7.94 -49.04 -60.80
C ALA A 581 -8.20 -47.61 -61.30
N ASP A 582 -9.29 -47.40 -62.05
CA ASP A 582 -9.61 -46.10 -62.67
C ASP A 582 -10.36 -45.19 -61.69
N THR A 583 -11.35 -45.70 -60.94
CA THR A 583 -12.00 -44.90 -59.88
C THR A 583 -11.03 -44.62 -58.73
N ALA A 584 -10.09 -45.52 -58.44
CA ALA A 584 -9.01 -45.25 -57.50
C ALA A 584 -8.15 -44.04 -57.91
N LEU A 585 -7.75 -43.97 -59.19
CA LEU A 585 -6.99 -42.85 -59.74
C LEU A 585 -7.82 -41.55 -59.79
N ALA A 586 -9.12 -41.64 -60.08
CA ALA A 586 -10.03 -40.50 -60.03
C ALA A 586 -10.15 -39.95 -58.59
N THR A 587 -10.46 -40.80 -57.61
CA THR A 587 -10.53 -40.40 -56.19
C THR A 587 -9.21 -39.84 -55.66
N ALA A 588 -8.06 -40.42 -56.05
CA ALA A 588 -6.75 -39.87 -55.68
C ALA A 588 -6.46 -38.51 -56.36
N SER A 589 -7.05 -38.27 -57.54
CA SER A 589 -6.99 -36.97 -58.21
C SER A 589 -7.91 -35.94 -57.54
N GLU A 590 -9.09 -36.32 -57.04
CA GLU A 590 -9.91 -35.46 -56.15
C GLU A 590 -9.12 -35.08 -54.89
N ALA A 591 -8.49 -36.05 -54.22
CA ALA A 591 -7.72 -35.81 -53.00
C ALA A 591 -6.58 -34.80 -53.23
N ALA A 592 -5.84 -34.95 -54.34
CA ALA A 592 -4.78 -34.02 -54.73
C ALA A 592 -5.30 -32.64 -55.17
N ALA A 593 -6.58 -32.49 -55.51
CA ALA A 593 -7.19 -31.20 -55.83
C ALA A 593 -7.71 -30.45 -54.57
N LEU A 594 -7.98 -31.15 -53.47
CA LEU A 594 -8.45 -30.55 -52.21
C LEU A 594 -7.34 -29.79 -51.43
N ASP A 595 -6.10 -30.30 -51.49
CA ASP A 595 -4.90 -29.64 -50.97
C ASP A 595 -3.72 -29.95 -51.91
N PRO A 596 -3.48 -29.13 -52.95
CA PRO A 596 -2.40 -29.35 -53.92
C PRO A 596 -0.98 -29.38 -53.32
N GLU A 597 -0.79 -28.74 -52.16
CA GLU A 597 0.46 -28.78 -51.39
C GLU A 597 0.64 -30.10 -50.62
N HIS A 598 -0.39 -30.96 -50.56
CA HIS A 598 -0.35 -32.21 -49.82
C HIS A 598 0.46 -33.28 -50.55
N GLN A 599 1.77 -33.28 -50.28
CA GLN A 599 2.77 -34.22 -50.81
C GLN A 599 2.27 -35.68 -50.84
N GLY A 600 1.63 -36.16 -49.78
CA GLY A 600 1.08 -37.51 -49.72
C GLY A 600 -0.05 -37.79 -50.73
N ALA A 601 -0.89 -36.79 -51.04
CA ALA A 601 -1.97 -36.93 -52.02
C ALA A 601 -1.43 -36.82 -53.46
N ALA A 602 -0.54 -35.85 -53.71
CA ALA A 602 0.16 -35.71 -54.99
C ALA A 602 0.96 -36.98 -55.34
N GLN A 603 1.68 -37.56 -54.37
CA GLN A 603 2.43 -38.80 -54.56
C GLN A 603 1.52 -40.03 -54.69
N ALA A 604 0.41 -40.11 -53.95
CA ALA A 604 -0.58 -41.19 -54.13
C ALA A 604 -1.16 -41.18 -55.55
N ARG A 605 -1.61 -40.02 -56.05
CA ARG A 605 -2.08 -39.82 -57.43
C ARG A 605 -1.01 -40.24 -58.45
N LYS A 606 0.24 -39.79 -58.27
CA LYS A 606 1.37 -40.13 -59.16
C LYS A 606 1.68 -41.64 -59.18
N ASN A 607 1.64 -42.29 -58.02
CA ASN A 607 1.85 -43.73 -57.89
C ASN A 607 0.74 -44.54 -58.57
N LEU A 608 -0.53 -44.17 -58.33
CA LEU A 608 -1.69 -44.81 -58.93
C LEU A 608 -1.71 -44.63 -60.46
N ALA A 609 -1.37 -43.44 -60.97
CA ALA A 609 -1.27 -43.19 -62.40
C ALA A 609 -0.20 -44.09 -63.07
N LEU A 610 0.99 -44.18 -62.48
CA LEU A 610 2.07 -45.04 -62.98
C LEU A 610 1.73 -46.54 -62.84
N ALA A 611 0.99 -46.93 -61.81
CA ALA A 611 0.53 -48.30 -61.65
C ALA A 611 -0.55 -48.66 -62.69
N ARG A 612 -1.52 -47.77 -62.95
CA ARG A 612 -2.55 -47.97 -63.99
C ARG A 612 -1.94 -48.04 -65.39
N ASP A 613 -1.03 -47.13 -65.75
CA ASP A 613 -0.30 -47.17 -67.02
C ASP A 613 0.43 -48.51 -67.24
N LYS A 614 1.14 -49.00 -66.22
CA LYS A 614 1.81 -50.32 -66.29
C LYS A 614 0.83 -51.49 -66.37
N LEU A 615 -0.32 -51.40 -65.71
CA LEU A 615 -1.37 -52.41 -65.75
C LEU A 615 -1.97 -52.48 -67.16
N THR A 616 -2.39 -51.36 -67.73
CA THR A 616 -2.93 -51.27 -69.09
C THR A 616 -1.95 -51.84 -70.13
N ARG A 617 -0.66 -51.47 -70.06
CA ARG A 617 0.38 -52.02 -70.95
C ARG A 617 0.67 -53.52 -70.76
N ALA A 618 0.27 -54.12 -69.63
CA ALA A 618 0.33 -55.56 -69.42
C ALA A 618 -0.91 -56.25 -70.01
N GLU A 619 -2.08 -55.64 -69.87
CA GLU A 619 -3.35 -56.09 -70.45
C GLU A 619 -3.31 -56.05 -71.99
N GLU A 620 -2.85 -54.94 -72.58
CA GLU A 620 -2.66 -54.79 -74.03
C GLU A 620 -1.70 -55.84 -74.61
N ARG A 621 -0.59 -56.13 -73.91
CA ARG A 621 0.36 -57.17 -74.32
C ARG A 621 -0.24 -58.56 -74.20
N ALA A 622 -1.02 -58.83 -73.15
CA ALA A 622 -1.73 -60.09 -73.00
C ALA A 622 -2.75 -60.31 -74.12
N GLU A 623 -3.51 -59.28 -74.47
CA GLU A 623 -4.52 -59.30 -75.52
C GLU A 623 -3.90 -59.43 -76.93
N ALA A 624 -2.79 -58.73 -77.20
CA ALA A 624 -2.03 -58.87 -78.44
C ALA A 624 -1.39 -60.27 -78.58
N ALA A 625 -0.81 -60.81 -77.51
CA ALA A 625 -0.27 -62.17 -77.49
C ALA A 625 -1.37 -63.22 -77.65
N LEU A 626 -2.54 -63.01 -77.02
CA LEU A 626 -3.75 -63.81 -77.21
C LEU A 626 -4.20 -63.84 -78.66
N ALA A 627 -4.30 -62.67 -79.32
CA ALA A 627 -4.69 -62.57 -80.72
C ALA A 627 -3.71 -63.36 -81.61
N GLY A 628 -2.40 -63.12 -81.44
CA GLY A 628 -1.32 -63.81 -82.13
C GLY A 628 -1.14 -65.30 -81.78
N GLY A 629 -1.96 -65.86 -80.87
CA GLY A 629 -1.92 -67.28 -80.49
C GLY A 629 -0.76 -67.67 -79.57
N LYS A 630 -0.05 -66.70 -79.00
CA LYS A 630 1.12 -66.91 -78.15
C LYS A 630 0.73 -67.05 -76.68
N LEU A 631 0.17 -68.20 -76.32
CA LEU A 631 -0.44 -68.43 -75.00
C LEU A 631 0.52 -68.19 -73.81
N GLU A 632 1.81 -68.52 -73.94
CA GLU A 632 2.78 -68.28 -72.85
C GLU A 632 3.24 -66.81 -72.73
N GLU A 633 3.33 -66.07 -73.83
CA GLU A 633 3.53 -64.61 -73.76
C GLU A 633 2.32 -63.93 -73.10
N ALA A 634 1.10 -64.38 -73.42
CA ALA A 634 -0.13 -63.89 -72.78
C ALA A 634 -0.18 -64.22 -71.28
N ARG A 635 0.12 -65.47 -70.89
CA ARG A 635 0.23 -65.88 -69.47
C ARG A 635 1.26 -65.05 -68.71
N THR A 636 2.41 -64.79 -69.31
CA THR A 636 3.47 -63.96 -68.71
C THR A 636 3.00 -62.53 -68.51
N ALA A 637 2.38 -61.91 -69.52
CA ALA A 637 1.84 -60.55 -69.41
C ALA A 637 0.71 -60.45 -68.37
N LEU A 638 -0.17 -61.46 -68.25
CA LEU A 638 -1.20 -61.51 -67.21
C LEU A 638 -0.61 -61.71 -65.80
N ALA A 639 0.48 -62.47 -65.67
CA ALA A 639 1.21 -62.56 -64.40
C ALA A 639 1.93 -61.25 -64.02
N GLU A 640 2.29 -60.40 -64.99
CA GLU A 640 2.77 -59.03 -64.73
C GLU A 640 1.63 -58.09 -64.33
N ALA A 641 0.48 -58.15 -65.01
CA ALA A 641 -0.73 -57.41 -64.63
C ALA A 641 -1.16 -57.74 -63.19
N ALA A 642 -1.19 -59.03 -62.84
CA ALA A 642 -1.60 -59.50 -61.52
C ALA A 642 -0.62 -59.10 -60.39
N LYS A 643 0.66 -58.86 -60.70
CA LYS A 643 1.61 -58.27 -59.73
C LYS A 643 1.34 -56.80 -59.43
N ILE A 644 0.59 -56.11 -60.28
CA ILE A 644 0.26 -54.68 -60.14
C ILE A 644 -1.10 -54.54 -59.44
N ASN A 645 -2.14 -55.21 -59.94
CA ASN A 645 -3.44 -55.31 -59.26
C ASN A 645 -4.08 -56.70 -59.52
N PRO A 646 -3.97 -57.66 -58.58
CA PRO A 646 -4.43 -59.04 -58.79
C PRO A 646 -5.96 -59.21 -58.84
N ARG A 647 -6.73 -58.14 -58.62
CA ARG A 647 -8.21 -58.16 -58.61
C ARG A 647 -8.84 -57.39 -59.77
N HIS A 648 -8.04 -56.77 -60.63
CA HIS A 648 -8.56 -56.00 -61.77
C HIS A 648 -9.29 -56.93 -62.75
N GLY A 649 -10.59 -56.69 -62.99
CA GLY A 649 -11.49 -57.65 -63.65
C GLY A 649 -11.03 -58.10 -65.04
N ARG A 650 -10.40 -57.20 -65.80
CA ARG A 650 -9.87 -57.48 -67.15
C ARG A 650 -8.80 -58.59 -67.15
N ILE A 651 -8.08 -58.80 -66.03
CA ILE A 651 -7.12 -59.90 -65.90
C ILE A 651 -7.86 -61.25 -65.91
N ALA A 652 -9.00 -61.37 -65.20
CA ALA A 652 -9.78 -62.60 -65.17
C ALA A 652 -10.39 -62.91 -66.56
N GLU A 653 -10.97 -61.89 -67.22
CA GLU A 653 -11.48 -62.02 -68.60
C GLU A 653 -10.42 -62.56 -69.58
N LEU A 654 -9.20 -62.03 -69.51
CA LEU A 654 -8.10 -62.45 -70.37
C LEU A 654 -7.50 -63.81 -69.94
N GLN A 655 -7.53 -64.17 -68.66
CA GLN A 655 -7.15 -65.50 -68.16
C GLN A 655 -8.15 -66.59 -68.62
N ASP A 656 -9.44 -66.30 -68.62
CA ASP A 656 -10.47 -67.18 -69.17
C ASP A 656 -10.32 -67.31 -70.70
N ALA A 657 -10.03 -66.22 -71.41
CA ALA A 657 -9.73 -66.26 -72.85
C ALA A 657 -8.49 -67.12 -73.17
N VAL A 658 -7.41 -67.02 -72.36
CA VAL A 658 -6.23 -67.91 -72.46
C VAL A 658 -6.63 -69.36 -72.22
N THR A 659 -7.45 -69.63 -71.20
CA THR A 659 -7.82 -70.99 -70.79
C THR A 659 -8.74 -71.65 -71.83
N HIS A 660 -9.74 -70.92 -72.34
CA HIS A 660 -10.61 -71.37 -73.42
C HIS A 660 -9.83 -71.63 -74.72
N ARG A 661 -8.90 -70.74 -75.09
CA ARG A 661 -8.05 -70.93 -76.27
C ARG A 661 -7.12 -72.13 -76.10
N ALA A 662 -6.46 -72.28 -74.95
CA ALA A 662 -5.61 -73.43 -74.66
C ALA A 662 -6.37 -74.77 -74.71
N GLY A 663 -7.58 -74.82 -74.12
CA GLY A 663 -8.43 -76.01 -74.16
C GLY A 663 -8.88 -76.40 -75.57
N ARG A 664 -9.27 -75.41 -76.39
CA ARG A 664 -9.58 -75.62 -77.81
C ARG A 664 -8.36 -76.12 -78.59
N ASP A 665 -7.20 -75.49 -78.40
CA ASP A 665 -5.98 -75.80 -79.15
C ASP A 665 -5.42 -77.19 -78.76
N GLN A 666 -5.57 -77.60 -77.49
CA GLN A 666 -5.32 -78.99 -77.04
C GLN A 666 -6.32 -79.99 -77.63
N ARG A 667 -7.62 -79.64 -77.70
CA ARG A 667 -8.68 -80.48 -78.28
C ARG A 667 -8.43 -80.72 -79.78
N LEU A 668 -8.00 -79.68 -80.51
CA LEU A 668 -7.58 -79.76 -81.91
C LEU A 668 -6.38 -80.71 -82.09
N ALA A 669 -5.35 -80.61 -81.25
CA ALA A 669 -4.18 -81.49 -81.30
C ALA A 669 -4.54 -82.96 -81.04
N ALA A 670 -5.42 -83.23 -80.09
CA ALA A 670 -5.91 -84.58 -79.79
C ALA A 670 -6.73 -85.17 -80.96
N LEU A 671 -7.62 -84.38 -81.57
CA LEU A 671 -8.39 -84.81 -82.75
C LEU A 671 -7.50 -85.02 -83.98
N ALA A 672 -6.48 -84.18 -84.19
CA ALA A 672 -5.50 -84.35 -85.26
C ALA A 672 -4.69 -85.66 -85.11
N ALA A 673 -4.29 -85.98 -83.88
CA ALA A 673 -3.58 -87.22 -83.57
C ALA A 673 -4.48 -88.45 -83.80
N GLU A 674 -5.75 -88.40 -83.39
CA GLU A 674 -6.71 -89.50 -83.62
C GLU A 674 -7.07 -89.65 -85.12
N ALA A 675 -7.22 -88.55 -85.85
CA ALA A 675 -7.41 -88.56 -87.30
C ALA A 675 -6.22 -89.22 -88.04
N ALA A 676 -4.99 -88.84 -87.68
CA ALA A 676 -3.79 -89.43 -88.23
C ALA A 676 -3.67 -90.93 -87.90
N LYS A 677 -3.98 -91.31 -86.65
CA LYS A 677 -3.97 -92.70 -86.16
C LYS A 677 -5.02 -93.58 -86.86
N ARG A 678 -6.26 -93.12 -87.03
CA ARG A 678 -7.33 -93.85 -87.74
C ARG A 678 -7.01 -94.03 -89.21
N ASN A 679 -6.55 -92.97 -89.88
CA ASN A 679 -6.07 -93.04 -91.26
C ASN A 679 -4.91 -94.06 -91.43
N ALA A 680 -3.95 -94.08 -90.49
CA ALA A 680 -2.85 -95.05 -90.48
C ALA A 680 -3.28 -96.50 -90.19
N ALA A 681 -4.46 -96.70 -89.59
CA ALA A 681 -5.11 -98.00 -89.38
C ALA A 681 -6.09 -98.39 -90.52
N GLY A 682 -6.30 -97.53 -91.52
CA GLY A 682 -7.24 -97.74 -92.62
C GLY A 682 -8.68 -97.29 -92.35
N ASP A 683 -8.99 -96.75 -91.17
CA ASP A 683 -10.28 -96.18 -90.83
C ASP A 683 -10.39 -94.73 -91.38
N LEU A 684 -10.81 -94.62 -92.64
CA LEU A 684 -10.91 -93.35 -93.35
C LEU A 684 -12.15 -92.53 -92.94
N ASP A 685 -13.28 -93.17 -92.64
CA ASP A 685 -14.49 -92.48 -92.18
C ASP A 685 -14.36 -92.00 -90.73
N GLY A 686 -13.78 -92.79 -89.83
CA GLY A 686 -13.49 -92.36 -88.46
C GLY A 686 -12.37 -91.32 -88.38
N ALA A 687 -11.44 -91.29 -89.35
CA ALA A 687 -10.50 -90.19 -89.53
C ALA A 687 -11.19 -88.91 -90.05
N LEU A 688 -12.09 -89.04 -91.03
CA LEU A 688 -12.91 -87.91 -91.52
C LEU A 688 -13.78 -87.31 -90.42
N LEU A 689 -14.37 -88.14 -89.55
CA LEU A 689 -15.14 -87.67 -88.40
C LEU A 689 -14.29 -86.81 -87.46
N ALA A 690 -13.09 -87.27 -87.09
CA ALA A 690 -12.18 -86.51 -86.24
C ALA A 690 -11.75 -85.16 -86.89
N VAL A 691 -11.58 -85.10 -88.21
CA VAL A 691 -11.30 -83.84 -88.93
C VAL A 691 -12.54 -82.94 -89.06
N ASN A 692 -13.75 -83.51 -89.14
CA ASN A 692 -14.99 -82.73 -89.04
C ASN A 692 -15.13 -82.10 -87.65
N ASP A 693 -14.81 -82.84 -86.58
CA ASP A 693 -14.81 -82.33 -85.20
C ASP A 693 -13.77 -81.22 -85.01
N MET A 694 -12.62 -81.28 -85.70
CA MET A 694 -11.66 -80.17 -85.74
C MET A 694 -12.24 -78.91 -86.40
N LEU A 695 -12.99 -79.06 -87.50
CA LEU A 695 -13.69 -77.94 -88.14
C LEU A 695 -14.84 -77.42 -87.27
N ALA A 696 -15.49 -78.24 -86.45
CA ALA A 696 -16.47 -77.74 -85.48
C ALA A 696 -15.83 -76.80 -84.43
N LEU A 697 -14.54 -76.96 -84.15
CA LEU A 697 -13.76 -76.08 -83.26
C LEU A 697 -13.14 -74.88 -83.99
N VAL A 698 -12.79 -75.00 -85.27
CA VAL A 698 -12.26 -73.92 -86.13
C VAL A 698 -12.85 -74.03 -87.55
N PRO A 699 -14.06 -73.48 -87.80
CA PRO A 699 -14.80 -73.72 -89.06
C PRO A 699 -14.12 -73.25 -90.33
N ASN A 700 -13.24 -72.25 -90.23
CA ASN A 700 -12.63 -71.56 -91.37
C ASN A 700 -11.14 -71.90 -91.56
N ASP A 701 -10.62 -72.96 -90.94
CA ASP A 701 -9.21 -73.34 -91.11
C ASP A 701 -8.98 -73.97 -92.51
N PRO A 702 -8.12 -73.38 -93.36
CA PRO A 702 -7.90 -73.86 -94.72
C PRO A 702 -7.08 -75.15 -94.77
N ALA A 703 -6.19 -75.40 -93.80
CA ALA A 703 -5.36 -76.60 -93.75
C ALA A 703 -6.16 -77.82 -93.29
N ILE A 704 -7.01 -77.67 -92.26
CA ILE A 704 -7.93 -78.70 -91.78
C ILE A 704 -8.98 -79.00 -92.88
N THR A 705 -9.49 -77.97 -93.56
CA THR A 705 -10.40 -78.13 -94.71
C THR A 705 -9.74 -78.90 -95.86
N ALA A 706 -8.48 -78.57 -96.20
CA ALA A 706 -7.72 -79.31 -97.21
C ALA A 706 -7.44 -80.76 -96.77
N HIS A 707 -7.18 -81.01 -95.49
CA HIS A 707 -6.98 -82.36 -94.95
C HIS A 707 -8.24 -83.22 -95.09
N ARG A 708 -9.41 -82.68 -94.74
CA ARG A 708 -10.72 -83.31 -94.96
C ARG A 708 -10.93 -83.69 -96.43
N ALA A 709 -10.68 -82.73 -97.33
CA ALA A 709 -10.81 -82.93 -98.77
C ALA A 709 -9.79 -83.92 -99.36
N LYS A 710 -8.68 -84.22 -98.65
CA LYS A 710 -7.73 -85.29 -99.01
C LYS A 710 -8.22 -86.66 -98.55
N LEU A 711 -8.71 -86.78 -97.31
CA LEU A 711 -9.22 -88.03 -96.75
C LEU A 711 -10.49 -88.52 -97.49
N ALA A 712 -11.41 -87.62 -97.85
CA ALA A 712 -12.63 -87.97 -98.58
C ALA A 712 -12.31 -88.64 -99.94
N ARG A 713 -11.45 -88.00 -100.74
CA ARG A 713 -11.00 -88.55 -102.03
C ARG A 713 -10.27 -89.89 -101.90
N ALA A 714 -9.52 -90.11 -100.81
CA ALA A 714 -8.89 -91.39 -100.53
C ALA A 714 -9.92 -92.50 -100.22
N ARG A 715 -10.96 -92.20 -99.41
CA ARG A 715 -12.04 -93.13 -99.10
C ARG A 715 -12.80 -93.55 -100.35
N ASP A 716 -13.22 -92.57 -101.16
CA ASP A 716 -14.11 -92.82 -102.29
C ASP A 716 -13.43 -93.70 -103.36
N ALA A 717 -12.14 -93.45 -103.63
CA ALA A 717 -11.35 -94.27 -104.55
C ALA A 717 -11.04 -95.70 -104.03
N VAL A 718 -10.97 -95.89 -102.70
CA VAL A 718 -10.86 -97.23 -102.08
C VAL A 718 -12.18 -98.01 -102.19
N ALA A 719 -13.32 -97.36 -101.96
CA ALA A 719 -14.64 -97.99 -102.07
C ALA A 719 -14.92 -98.45 -103.52
N ASP A 720 -14.57 -97.62 -104.50
CA ASP A 720 -14.66 -97.90 -105.94
C ASP A 720 -13.77 -99.10 -106.37
N ALA A 721 -12.51 -99.14 -105.92
CA ALA A 721 -11.62 -100.28 -106.17
C ALA A 721 -12.12 -101.60 -105.53
N LEU A 722 -12.71 -101.53 -104.33
CA LEU A 722 -13.34 -102.68 -103.67
C LEU A 722 -14.63 -103.13 -104.38
N ALA A 723 -15.38 -102.23 -105.02
CA ALA A 723 -16.51 -102.58 -105.86
C ALA A 723 -16.05 -103.38 -107.09
N ARG A 724 -15.10 -102.85 -107.88
CA ARG A 724 -14.51 -103.56 -109.04
C ARG A 724 -13.98 -104.95 -108.68
N THR A 725 -13.38 -105.09 -107.50
CA THR A 725 -12.88 -106.38 -107.00
C THR A 725 -13.99 -107.42 -106.87
N ARG A 726 -15.18 -107.04 -106.39
CA ARG A 726 -16.33 -107.94 -106.25
C ARG A 726 -16.82 -108.44 -107.60
N ASP A 727 -16.93 -107.54 -108.57
CA ASP A 727 -17.42 -107.87 -109.91
C ASP A 727 -16.45 -108.81 -110.65
N PHE A 728 -15.14 -108.54 -110.56
CA PHE A 728 -14.12 -109.43 -111.12
C PHE A 728 -14.06 -110.80 -110.42
N LEU A 729 -14.27 -110.87 -109.11
CA LEU A 729 -14.35 -112.14 -108.38
C LEU A 729 -15.60 -112.94 -108.77
N ALA A 730 -16.76 -112.30 -108.88
CA ALA A 730 -18.00 -112.93 -109.33
C ALA A 730 -17.88 -113.49 -110.76
N ALA A 731 -17.16 -112.77 -111.64
CA ALA A 731 -16.83 -113.23 -112.99
C ALA A 731 -15.68 -114.26 -113.05
N ARG A 732 -15.16 -114.75 -111.91
CA ARG A 732 -13.97 -115.63 -111.80
C ARG A 732 -12.70 -115.10 -112.49
N ARG A 733 -12.60 -113.78 -112.71
CA ARG A 733 -11.44 -113.10 -113.32
C ARG A 733 -10.43 -112.72 -112.23
N PHE A 734 -9.92 -113.72 -111.52
CA PHE A 734 -9.13 -113.56 -110.30
C PHE A 734 -7.97 -112.56 -110.42
N ASP A 735 -7.24 -112.56 -111.55
CA ASP A 735 -6.09 -111.67 -111.73
C ASP A 735 -6.49 -110.19 -111.88
N LEU A 736 -7.68 -109.89 -112.42
CA LEU A 736 -8.22 -108.52 -112.42
C LEU A 736 -8.75 -108.11 -111.05
N ALA A 737 -9.33 -109.04 -110.28
CA ALA A 737 -9.71 -108.78 -108.89
C ALA A 737 -8.49 -108.45 -108.02
N LEU A 738 -7.37 -109.17 -108.21
CA LEU A 738 -6.09 -108.86 -107.55
C LEU A 738 -5.50 -107.52 -108.00
N ALA A 739 -5.65 -107.17 -109.29
CA ALA A 739 -5.20 -105.87 -109.81
C ALA A 739 -6.00 -104.69 -109.22
N ALA A 740 -7.34 -104.79 -109.13
CA ALA A 740 -8.17 -103.76 -108.50
C ALA A 740 -7.81 -103.56 -107.01
N LEU A 741 -7.53 -104.64 -106.27
CA LEU A 741 -7.03 -104.55 -104.90
C LEU A 741 -5.66 -103.86 -104.81
N ALA A 742 -4.78 -104.06 -105.80
CA ALA A 742 -3.50 -103.36 -105.86
C ALA A 742 -3.63 -101.85 -106.19
N GLU A 743 -4.77 -101.39 -106.71
CA GLU A 743 -5.10 -99.96 -106.81
C GLU A 743 -5.51 -99.39 -105.45
N ALA A 744 -6.35 -100.11 -104.68
CA ALA A 744 -6.72 -99.73 -103.33
C ALA A 744 -5.49 -99.62 -102.39
N GLU A 745 -4.52 -100.51 -102.53
CA GLU A 745 -3.27 -100.47 -101.74
C GLU A 745 -2.35 -99.30 -102.10
N LYS A 746 -2.36 -98.81 -103.35
CA LYS A 746 -1.63 -97.57 -103.71
C LYS A 746 -2.20 -96.35 -103.01
N ILE A 747 -3.47 -96.39 -102.60
CA ILE A 747 -4.13 -95.33 -101.82
C ILE A 747 -3.84 -95.50 -100.33
N ASN A 748 -4.00 -96.72 -99.79
CA ASN A 748 -3.55 -97.07 -98.44
C ASN A 748 -3.27 -98.58 -98.29
N ALA A 749 -1.99 -98.96 -98.34
CA ALA A 749 -1.51 -100.34 -98.27
C ALA A 749 -1.77 -101.07 -96.93
N LYS A 750 -2.35 -100.40 -95.92
CA LYS A 750 -2.66 -100.97 -94.61
C LYS A 750 -4.13 -101.27 -94.37
N LEU A 751 -5.00 -101.03 -95.35
CA LEU A 751 -6.45 -101.27 -95.25
C LEU A 751 -6.76 -102.75 -94.92
N PRO A 752 -7.29 -103.10 -93.74
CA PRO A 752 -7.56 -104.48 -93.37
C PRO A 752 -8.54 -105.15 -94.33
N VAL A 753 -9.59 -104.41 -94.73
CA VAL A 753 -10.58 -104.86 -95.73
C VAL A 753 -9.94 -105.20 -97.09
N VAL A 754 -8.90 -104.49 -97.53
CA VAL A 754 -8.23 -104.80 -98.81
C VAL A 754 -7.38 -106.06 -98.68
N ALA A 755 -6.72 -106.27 -97.53
CA ALA A 755 -6.01 -107.51 -97.23
C ALA A 755 -6.96 -108.72 -97.10
N GLU A 756 -8.12 -108.56 -96.45
CA GLU A 756 -9.19 -109.57 -96.38
C GLU A 756 -9.73 -109.94 -97.76
N TRP A 757 -10.07 -108.94 -98.59
CA TRP A 757 -10.54 -109.20 -99.95
C TRP A 757 -9.44 -109.82 -100.82
N ARG A 758 -8.16 -109.50 -100.62
CA ARG A 758 -7.05 -110.21 -101.28
C ARG A 758 -6.95 -111.66 -100.81
N GLN A 759 -6.99 -111.93 -99.51
CA GLN A 759 -7.00 -113.31 -99.00
C GLN A 759 -8.19 -114.09 -99.56
N LYS A 760 -9.38 -113.48 -99.66
CA LYS A 760 -10.58 -114.10 -100.23
C LYS A 760 -10.45 -114.39 -101.73
N VAL A 761 -9.98 -113.42 -102.53
CA VAL A 761 -9.74 -113.60 -103.97
C VAL A 761 -8.66 -114.68 -104.21
N GLN A 762 -7.58 -114.65 -103.44
CA GLN A 762 -6.51 -115.65 -103.54
C GLN A 762 -6.96 -117.03 -103.04
N ALA A 763 -7.78 -117.11 -102.00
CA ALA A 763 -8.34 -118.37 -101.50
C ALA A 763 -9.29 -118.99 -102.52
N GLU A 764 -10.17 -118.22 -103.16
CA GLU A 764 -11.05 -118.72 -104.22
C GLU A 764 -10.28 -119.05 -105.51
N LYS A 765 -9.20 -118.32 -105.86
CA LYS A 765 -8.29 -118.72 -106.94
C LYS A 765 -7.61 -120.05 -106.62
N ASN A 766 -6.94 -120.13 -105.46
CA ASN A 766 -6.26 -121.34 -105.00
C ASN A 766 -7.23 -122.53 -104.89
N ARG A 767 -8.46 -122.29 -104.43
CA ARG A 767 -9.52 -123.30 -104.36
C ARG A 767 -9.94 -123.74 -105.75
N SER A 768 -10.22 -122.84 -106.67
CA SER A 768 -10.56 -123.20 -108.05
C SER A 768 -9.44 -123.98 -108.74
N GLU A 769 -8.18 -123.64 -108.47
CA GLU A 769 -7.00 -124.39 -108.94
C GLU A 769 -6.83 -125.74 -108.21
N THR A 770 -7.18 -125.82 -106.93
CA THR A 770 -7.13 -127.06 -106.11
C THR A 770 -8.26 -128.01 -106.49
N ASP A 771 -9.47 -127.52 -106.73
CA ASP A 771 -10.62 -128.31 -107.16
C ASP A 771 -10.40 -128.83 -108.59
N LEU A 772 -9.79 -128.05 -109.50
CA LEU A 772 -9.29 -128.54 -110.80
C LEU A 772 -8.16 -129.57 -110.63
N THR A 773 -7.19 -129.30 -109.76
CA THR A 773 -6.08 -130.24 -109.50
C THR A 773 -6.59 -131.53 -108.87
N ALA A 774 -7.61 -131.46 -108.01
CA ALA A 774 -8.27 -132.60 -107.40
C ALA A 774 -9.11 -133.37 -108.41
N ALA A 775 -9.86 -132.71 -109.29
CA ALA A 775 -10.58 -133.38 -110.37
C ALA A 775 -9.62 -134.08 -111.35
N LEU A 776 -8.51 -133.44 -111.73
CA LEU A 776 -7.46 -134.07 -112.54
C LEU A 776 -6.76 -135.21 -111.78
N ALA A 777 -6.42 -135.04 -110.51
CA ALA A 777 -5.80 -136.09 -109.69
C ALA A 777 -6.79 -137.19 -109.27
N GLN A 778 -8.10 -136.97 -109.37
CA GLN A 778 -9.14 -137.95 -109.14
C GLN A 778 -9.49 -138.70 -110.43
N ALA A 779 -9.39 -138.06 -111.59
CA ALA A 779 -9.29 -138.76 -112.87
C ALA A 779 -7.99 -139.60 -112.92
N ASP A 780 -6.87 -139.08 -112.41
CA ASP A 780 -5.61 -139.84 -112.27
C ASP A 780 -5.75 -141.02 -111.31
N LYS A 781 -6.35 -140.81 -110.13
CA LYS A 781 -6.64 -141.91 -109.20
C LYS A 781 -7.65 -142.92 -109.74
N LEU A 782 -8.71 -142.51 -110.45
CA LEU A 782 -9.67 -143.45 -111.03
C LEU A 782 -9.02 -144.27 -112.16
N ALA A 783 -8.08 -143.68 -112.93
CA ALA A 783 -7.26 -144.43 -113.87
C ALA A 783 -6.28 -145.37 -113.16
N ASP A 784 -5.58 -144.89 -112.14
CA ASP A 784 -4.73 -145.70 -111.28
C ASP A 784 -5.53 -146.62 -110.33
N ALA A 785 -6.86 -146.76 -110.43
CA ALA A 785 -7.69 -147.62 -109.55
C ALA A 785 -8.67 -148.54 -110.30
N ARG A 786 -8.35 -148.83 -111.57
CA ARG A 786 -9.17 -149.56 -112.55
C ARG A 786 -10.52 -148.96 -113.00
N GLU A 787 -10.91 -147.76 -112.57
CA GLU A 787 -12.23 -147.15 -112.84
C GLU A 787 -12.24 -146.15 -114.02
N PHE A 788 -11.73 -146.56 -115.17
CA PHE A 788 -11.44 -145.70 -116.34
C PHE A 788 -12.62 -144.97 -116.96
N GLU A 789 -13.80 -145.59 -117.00
CA GLU A 789 -15.00 -144.96 -117.55
C GLU A 789 -15.49 -143.81 -116.65
N ALA A 790 -15.27 -143.92 -115.33
CA ALA A 790 -15.47 -142.81 -114.41
C ALA A 790 -14.33 -141.78 -114.56
N ALA A 791 -13.08 -142.23 -114.63
CA ALA A 791 -11.89 -141.40 -114.80
C ALA A 791 -11.98 -140.47 -116.02
N ARG A 792 -12.40 -141.01 -117.17
CA ARG A 792 -12.53 -140.28 -118.43
C ARG A 792 -13.60 -139.19 -118.37
N ARG A 793 -14.78 -139.51 -117.84
CA ARG A 793 -15.86 -138.52 -117.66
C ARG A 793 -15.48 -137.40 -116.69
N LEU A 794 -14.70 -137.72 -115.66
CA LEU A 794 -14.20 -136.73 -114.70
C LEU A 794 -13.16 -135.78 -115.33
N LEU A 795 -12.31 -136.30 -116.23
CA LEU A 795 -11.33 -135.52 -116.98
C LEU A 795 -11.98 -134.51 -117.92
N ASP A 796 -13.06 -134.89 -118.61
CA ASP A 796 -13.78 -134.02 -119.54
C ASP A 796 -14.55 -132.92 -118.77
N THR A 797 -15.25 -133.26 -117.68
CA THR A 797 -15.95 -132.26 -116.82
C THR A 797 -14.99 -131.27 -116.12
N ALA A 798 -13.76 -131.69 -115.80
CA ALA A 798 -12.72 -130.79 -115.28
C ALA A 798 -12.26 -129.72 -116.29
N ARG A 799 -12.52 -129.92 -117.59
CA ARG A 799 -12.11 -129.05 -118.69
C ARG A 799 -13.15 -127.97 -119.03
N ASP A 800 -14.43 -128.28 -118.84
CA ASP A 800 -15.53 -127.31 -119.02
C ASP A 800 -15.68 -126.34 -117.84
N ALA A 801 -15.08 -126.66 -116.68
CA ALA A 801 -15.14 -125.86 -115.45
C ALA A 801 -14.39 -124.50 -115.52
N GLY A 802 -13.56 -124.28 -116.54
CA GLY A 802 -12.87 -123.02 -116.79
C GLY A 802 -11.51 -123.16 -117.49
N PRO A 803 -10.86 -122.05 -117.88
CA PRO A 803 -9.54 -122.09 -118.52
C PRO A 803 -8.47 -122.66 -117.57
N LEU A 804 -7.99 -123.87 -117.89
CA LEU A 804 -6.95 -124.58 -117.14
C LEU A 804 -5.62 -123.79 -117.08
N PRO A 805 -4.97 -123.68 -115.90
CA PRO A 805 -3.58 -123.23 -115.80
C PRO A 805 -2.65 -124.06 -116.72
N PRO A 806 -1.66 -123.46 -117.40
CA PRO A 806 -0.86 -124.15 -118.42
C PRO A 806 -0.20 -125.46 -117.96
N THR A 807 0.23 -125.50 -116.69
CA THR A 807 0.84 -126.68 -116.04
C THR A 807 -0.15 -127.82 -115.80
N LEU A 808 -1.42 -127.51 -115.50
CA LEU A 808 -2.50 -128.49 -115.35
C LEU A 808 -3.03 -128.95 -116.72
N ALA A 809 -3.15 -128.02 -117.68
CA ALA A 809 -3.53 -128.29 -119.06
C ALA A 809 -2.58 -129.26 -119.79
N ALA A 810 -1.31 -129.32 -119.37
CA ALA A 810 -0.34 -130.31 -119.84
C ALA A 810 -0.56 -131.69 -119.18
N LYS A 811 -0.70 -131.73 -117.85
CA LYS A 811 -0.93 -132.98 -117.09
C LYS A 811 -2.21 -133.70 -117.53
N ALA A 812 -3.29 -132.97 -117.78
CA ALA A 812 -4.56 -133.52 -118.26
C ALA A 812 -4.41 -134.42 -119.51
N ARG A 813 -3.54 -134.04 -120.46
CA ARG A 813 -3.31 -134.78 -121.72
C ARG A 813 -2.39 -136.00 -121.55
N ASP A 814 -1.48 -135.95 -120.59
CA ASP A 814 -0.64 -137.11 -120.28
C ASP A 814 -1.45 -138.17 -119.54
N LEU A 815 -2.23 -137.72 -118.56
CA LEU A 815 -3.24 -138.48 -117.87
C LEU A 815 -4.20 -139.17 -118.86
N GLU A 816 -4.78 -138.45 -119.82
CA GLU A 816 -5.69 -139.00 -120.85
C GLU A 816 -5.16 -140.33 -121.44
N ARG A 817 -3.87 -140.37 -121.83
CA ARG A 817 -3.19 -141.56 -122.35
C ARG A 817 -2.97 -142.65 -121.29
N ARG A 818 -2.70 -142.25 -120.04
CA ARG A 818 -2.65 -143.15 -118.87
C ARG A 818 -4.02 -143.69 -118.46
N ILE A 819 -5.14 -143.04 -118.80
CA ILE A 819 -6.48 -143.60 -118.63
C ILE A 819 -6.71 -144.71 -119.68
N ASP A 820 -6.46 -144.40 -120.95
CA ASP A 820 -6.71 -145.34 -122.05
C ASP A 820 -5.82 -146.61 -122.00
N ALA A 821 -4.50 -146.44 -121.82
CA ALA A 821 -3.55 -147.56 -121.55
C ALA A 821 -3.64 -148.06 -120.10
N GLY A 822 -4.30 -147.25 -119.27
CA GLY A 822 -4.67 -147.53 -117.90
C GLY A 822 -5.49 -148.77 -117.77
N ARG A 823 -6.45 -148.97 -118.70
CA ARG A 823 -7.73 -149.75 -118.69
C ARG A 823 -7.66 -151.22 -118.19
N VAL A 824 -6.81 -151.41 -117.18
CA VAL A 824 -5.95 -152.54 -116.76
C VAL A 824 -5.20 -152.48 -115.28
N ARG A 825 -5.19 -151.49 -114.20
CA ARG A 825 -4.40 -151.32 -112.76
C ARG A 825 -4.77 -150.35 -111.38
N HIS A 826 -4.23 -150.48 -110.04
CA HIS A 826 -3.73 -149.62 -108.72
C HIS A 826 -4.45 -148.99 -107.28
N GLU A 827 -3.81 -148.31 -106.16
CA GLU A 827 -4.14 -148.03 -104.58
C GLU A 827 -3.72 -146.69 -103.55
N ASP A 828 -3.88 -146.51 -102.11
CA ASP A 828 -3.67 -145.25 -101.06
C ASP A 828 -3.58 -145.21 -99.34
N ALA A 829 -3.21 -144.13 -98.42
CA ALA A 829 -3.00 -144.04 -96.79
C ALA A 829 -2.91 -142.67 -95.75
N LYS A 830 -2.89 -142.55 -94.29
CA LYS A 830 -3.04 -141.31 -93.20
C LYS A 830 -2.67 -141.23 -91.51
N ARG A 831 -2.44 -140.07 -90.62
CA ARG A 831 -2.36 -139.82 -88.97
C ARG A 831 -2.04 -138.40 -88.03
N GLU A 832 -1.98 -138.23 -86.59
CA GLU A 832 -1.96 -136.98 -85.49
C GLU A 832 -1.18 -136.94 -83.95
N GLN A 833 -1.06 -136.16 -82.70
CA GLN A 833 -1.54 -135.05 -81.55
C GLN A 833 -0.49 -134.49 -80.28
N LYS A 834 -0.44 -133.71 -79.03
CA LYS A 834 -0.93 -132.59 -77.89
C LYS A 834 -0.03 -132.29 -76.44
N ASN A 835 0.03 -131.47 -75.21
CA ASN A 835 -0.13 -130.08 -74.31
C ASN A 835 0.33 -129.99 -72.63
N ARG A 836 0.49 -129.09 -71.46
CA ARG A 836 0.74 -127.62 -70.67
C ARG A 836 0.88 -127.51 -68.94
N GLY A 837 1.16 -126.60 -67.81
CA GLY A 837 1.58 -125.16 -67.10
C GLY A 837 1.59 -124.76 -65.39
N GLN A 838 2.11 -123.63 -64.61
CA GLN A 838 2.20 -123.23 -62.98
C GLN A 838 2.65 -121.74 -62.16
N ALA A 839 2.61 -121.35 -60.73
CA ALA A 839 3.05 -120.03 -59.79
C ALA A 839 2.97 -119.85 -58.06
N THR A 840 3.21 -118.89 -56.95
CA THR A 840 3.93 -117.57 -56.23
C THR A 840 3.67 -116.93 -54.61
N ALA A 841 4.42 -115.98 -53.74
CA ALA A 841 4.20 -115.33 -52.21
C ALA A 841 5.04 -114.08 -51.29
N GLY A 842 4.78 -113.45 -49.97
CA GLY A 842 5.59 -112.42 -48.92
C GLY A 842 5.12 -111.48 -47.51
N ALA A 843 5.89 -110.76 -46.46
CA ALA A 843 5.54 -109.79 -45.13
C ALA A 843 6.56 -108.93 -43.97
N ASP A 844 6.26 -107.96 -42.88
CA ASP A 844 7.13 -107.12 -41.69
C ASP A 844 6.63 -106.04 -40.39
N ALA A 845 7.35 -105.43 -39.23
CA ALA A 845 7.05 -104.27 -38.05
C ALA A 845 7.94 -103.70 -36.62
N ASP A 846 7.76 -102.50 -35.73
CA ASP A 846 8.52 -101.91 -34.34
C ASP A 846 8.17 -100.52 -33.28
N ARG A 847 8.74 -100.13 -31.95
CA ARG A 847 8.99 -98.76 -30.99
C ARG A 847 9.14 -98.23 -29.30
N ALA A 848 8.99 -96.93 -28.63
CA ALA A 848 9.73 -96.08 -27.43
C ALA A 848 9.32 -95.34 -25.95
N GLY A 849 8.23 -95.45 -25.16
CA GLY A 849 7.78 -94.35 -24.17
C GLY A 849 7.92 -94.34 -22.59
N ARG A 850 9.08 -94.05 -21.95
CA ARG A 850 9.22 -93.88 -20.45
C ARG A 850 9.41 -92.46 -19.88
N CYS A 851 10.14 -91.55 -20.55
CA CYS A 851 10.41 -90.19 -20.01
C CYS A 851 9.13 -89.35 -19.83
N GLU A 852 8.13 -89.52 -20.70
CA GLU A 852 6.90 -88.72 -20.67
C GLU A 852 6.09 -88.86 -19.37
N ALA A 853 6.14 -90.03 -18.72
CA ALA A 853 5.33 -90.33 -17.56
C ALA A 853 5.70 -89.43 -16.36
N LEU A 854 7.00 -89.28 -16.08
CA LEU A 854 7.51 -88.43 -15.01
C LEU A 854 7.26 -86.95 -15.27
N GLY A 855 7.39 -86.50 -16.53
CA GLY A 855 7.13 -85.11 -16.92
C GLY A 855 5.71 -84.65 -16.63
N ARG A 856 4.71 -85.50 -16.91
CA ARG A 856 3.30 -85.22 -16.62
C ARG A 856 3.00 -85.14 -15.12
N GLN A 857 3.61 -86.01 -14.31
CA GLN A 857 3.41 -86.03 -12.85
C GLN A 857 3.93 -84.74 -12.16
N ALA A 858 5.14 -84.30 -12.49
CA ALA A 858 5.76 -83.12 -11.90
C ALA A 858 4.99 -81.82 -12.23
N GLY A 859 4.45 -81.72 -13.45
CA GLY A 859 3.59 -80.60 -13.86
C GLY A 859 2.29 -80.54 -13.05
N GLY A 860 1.60 -81.68 -12.89
CA GLY A 860 0.35 -81.74 -12.12
C GLY A 860 0.48 -81.24 -10.68
N LYS A 861 1.60 -81.56 -9.99
CA LYS A 861 1.86 -81.04 -8.63
C LYS A 861 2.08 -79.53 -8.61
N ARG A 862 2.83 -78.99 -9.58
CA ARG A 862 3.08 -77.54 -9.71
C ARG A 862 1.77 -76.78 -9.89
N ASP A 863 0.92 -77.28 -10.76
CA ASP A 863 -0.34 -76.63 -11.15
C ASP A 863 -1.42 -76.76 -10.06
N ALA A 864 -1.29 -77.77 -9.19
CA ALA A 864 -2.06 -77.91 -7.94
C ALA A 864 -1.50 -77.08 -6.76
N GLY A 865 -0.42 -76.33 -6.94
CA GLY A 865 0.21 -75.50 -5.89
C GLY A 865 1.15 -76.25 -4.93
N ASP A 866 1.34 -77.56 -5.09
CA ASP A 866 2.37 -78.32 -4.36
C ASP A 866 3.76 -78.08 -4.98
N HIS A 867 4.25 -76.86 -4.83
CA HIS A 867 5.56 -76.44 -5.32
C HIS A 867 6.71 -77.28 -4.71
N ALA A 868 6.58 -77.73 -3.45
CA ALA A 868 7.59 -78.54 -2.78
C ALA A 868 7.62 -80.02 -3.23
N GLY A 869 6.49 -80.60 -3.61
CA GLY A 869 6.41 -81.90 -4.28
C GLY A 869 6.80 -81.82 -5.75
N ALA A 870 6.43 -80.76 -6.45
CA ALA A 870 6.83 -80.54 -7.86
C ALA A 870 8.36 -80.48 -8.02
N ILE A 871 9.06 -79.75 -7.15
CA ILE A 871 10.53 -79.62 -7.19
C ILE A 871 11.22 -80.99 -7.11
N ARG A 872 10.77 -81.87 -6.19
CA ARG A 872 11.32 -83.23 -6.04
C ARG A 872 11.09 -84.10 -7.28
N ASP A 873 9.89 -84.06 -7.84
CA ASP A 873 9.56 -84.84 -9.04
C ASP A 873 10.33 -84.36 -10.28
N TYR A 874 10.54 -83.04 -10.43
CA TYR A 874 11.38 -82.49 -11.50
C TYR A 874 12.87 -82.86 -11.35
N GLN A 875 13.39 -82.91 -10.13
CA GLN A 875 14.76 -83.38 -9.88
C GLN A 875 14.92 -84.87 -10.21
N ALA A 876 13.91 -85.71 -9.95
CA ALA A 876 13.90 -87.11 -10.37
C ALA A 876 13.83 -87.26 -11.91
N LEU A 877 13.00 -86.45 -12.59
CA LEU A 877 12.94 -86.42 -14.05
C LEU A 877 14.29 -86.05 -14.69
N LEU A 878 14.96 -85.01 -14.17
CA LEU A 878 16.28 -84.57 -14.64
C LEU A 878 17.39 -85.60 -14.37
N THR A 879 17.16 -86.59 -13.50
CA THR A 879 18.09 -87.72 -13.29
C THR A 879 17.94 -88.79 -14.39
N LEU A 880 16.73 -89.00 -14.92
CA LEU A 880 16.47 -90.01 -15.97
C LEU A 880 16.58 -89.45 -17.39
N CYS A 881 16.22 -88.17 -17.57
CA CYS A 881 16.06 -87.51 -18.87
C CYS A 881 16.64 -86.08 -18.75
N PRO A 882 17.97 -85.91 -18.59
CA PRO A 882 18.60 -84.64 -18.20
C PRO A 882 18.38 -83.50 -19.20
N ASP A 883 18.22 -83.81 -20.49
CA ASP A 883 17.99 -82.84 -21.57
C ASP A 883 16.59 -82.19 -21.53
N THR A 884 15.78 -82.48 -20.50
CA THR A 884 14.43 -81.92 -20.32
C THR A 884 14.49 -80.48 -19.79
N CYS A 885 15.01 -79.54 -20.59
CA CYS A 885 15.34 -78.17 -20.18
C CYS A 885 14.21 -77.41 -19.47
N GLN A 886 12.94 -77.69 -19.81
CA GLN A 886 11.78 -77.05 -19.19
C GLN A 886 11.58 -77.44 -17.71
N ALA A 887 12.15 -78.56 -17.25
CA ALA A 887 12.13 -78.94 -15.84
C ALA A 887 12.94 -77.97 -14.95
N TYR A 888 14.13 -77.52 -15.41
CA TYR A 888 14.93 -76.52 -14.69
C TYR A 888 14.14 -75.22 -14.47
N ASN A 889 13.49 -74.70 -15.52
CA ASN A 889 12.63 -73.52 -15.42
C ASN A 889 11.47 -73.74 -14.45
N ASN A 890 10.86 -74.93 -14.42
CA ASN A 890 9.72 -75.21 -13.57
C ASN A 890 10.12 -75.39 -12.08
N VAL A 891 11.35 -75.83 -11.79
CA VAL A 891 11.95 -75.76 -10.44
C VAL A 891 12.15 -74.30 -10.03
N GLY A 892 12.78 -73.47 -10.88
CA GLY A 892 12.96 -72.04 -10.62
C GLY A 892 11.62 -71.31 -10.39
N THR A 893 10.63 -71.59 -11.24
CA THR A 893 9.26 -71.04 -11.10
C THR A 893 8.63 -71.42 -9.76
N SER A 894 8.79 -72.68 -9.33
CA SER A 894 8.24 -73.17 -8.06
C SER A 894 8.91 -72.50 -6.84
N LEU A 895 10.22 -72.27 -6.89
CA LEU A 895 10.96 -71.53 -5.85
C LEU A 895 10.56 -70.04 -5.82
N PHE A 896 10.42 -69.40 -6.98
CA PHE A 896 10.01 -68.00 -7.09
C PHE A 896 8.57 -67.77 -6.57
N SER A 897 7.64 -68.70 -6.85
CA SER A 897 6.27 -68.68 -6.31
C SER A 897 6.23 -68.87 -4.78
N LEU A 898 7.17 -69.63 -4.22
CA LEU A 898 7.34 -69.77 -2.77
C LEU A 898 8.07 -68.57 -2.11
N GLY A 899 8.46 -67.56 -2.89
CA GLY A 899 9.14 -66.35 -2.41
C GLY A 899 10.67 -66.43 -2.35
N TYR A 900 11.25 -67.61 -2.60
CA TYR A 900 12.70 -67.87 -2.60
C TYR A 900 13.36 -67.35 -3.88
N ALA A 901 13.35 -66.02 -4.05
CA ALA A 901 13.80 -65.35 -5.26
C ALA A 901 15.31 -65.53 -5.50
N ALA A 902 16.15 -65.53 -4.46
CA ALA A 902 17.60 -65.70 -4.60
C ALA A 902 17.95 -67.14 -5.04
N GLU A 903 17.25 -68.10 -4.46
CA GLU A 903 17.41 -69.53 -4.66
C GLU A 903 16.81 -70.00 -6.00
N SER A 904 15.82 -69.27 -6.54
CA SER A 904 15.23 -69.55 -7.85
C SER A 904 16.16 -69.20 -9.03
N LEU A 905 17.05 -68.21 -8.86
CA LEU A 905 17.86 -67.67 -9.97
C LEU A 905 18.81 -68.69 -10.61
N PRO A 906 19.57 -69.52 -9.86
CA PRO A 906 20.41 -70.57 -10.45
C PRO A 906 19.63 -71.55 -11.32
N TRP A 907 18.38 -71.90 -10.96
CA TRP A 907 17.56 -72.83 -11.73
C TRP A 907 17.04 -72.23 -13.04
N PHE A 908 16.76 -70.92 -13.06
CA PHE A 908 16.49 -70.21 -14.32
C PHE A 908 17.75 -70.09 -15.19
N ASP A 909 18.92 -69.88 -14.60
CA ASP A 909 20.18 -69.83 -15.34
C ASP A 909 20.59 -71.19 -15.93
N GLU A 910 20.34 -72.32 -15.24
CA GLU A 910 20.49 -73.65 -15.85
C GLU A 910 19.46 -73.91 -16.97
N ALA A 911 18.23 -73.42 -16.83
CA ALA A 911 17.26 -73.49 -17.92
C ALA A 911 17.73 -72.72 -19.17
N VAL A 912 18.28 -71.51 -18.98
CA VAL A 912 18.88 -70.70 -20.05
C VAL A 912 20.10 -71.38 -20.67
N LYS A 913 20.96 -72.04 -19.88
CA LYS A 913 22.08 -72.84 -20.42
C LYS A 913 21.61 -74.03 -21.25
N CYS A 914 20.59 -74.74 -20.78
CA CYS A 914 20.06 -75.95 -21.43
C CYS A 914 19.35 -75.62 -22.76
N ALA A 915 18.55 -74.55 -22.82
CA ALA A 915 17.90 -74.08 -24.05
C ALA A 915 17.98 -72.55 -24.22
N PRO A 916 19.12 -72.00 -24.70
CA PRO A 916 19.35 -70.56 -24.80
C PRO A 916 18.35 -69.80 -25.68
N SER A 917 17.69 -70.48 -26.62
CA SER A 917 16.69 -69.89 -27.52
C SER A 917 15.30 -69.71 -26.91
N VAL A 918 15.05 -70.23 -25.70
CA VAL A 918 13.72 -70.14 -25.06
C VAL A 918 13.63 -68.83 -24.24
N ALA A 919 13.02 -67.80 -24.86
CA ALA A 919 12.88 -66.47 -24.27
C ALA A 919 12.31 -66.48 -22.84
N LEU A 920 11.29 -67.30 -22.57
CA LEU A 920 10.67 -67.47 -21.24
C LEU A 920 11.69 -67.74 -20.12
N PHE A 921 12.77 -68.47 -20.40
CA PHE A 921 13.78 -68.79 -19.39
C PHE A 921 14.67 -67.57 -19.11
N GLN A 922 15.00 -66.79 -20.15
CA GLN A 922 15.72 -65.51 -20.02
C GLN A 922 14.89 -64.48 -19.26
N ASP A 923 13.60 -64.34 -19.60
CA ASP A 923 12.66 -63.41 -18.98
C ASP A 923 12.51 -63.68 -17.47
N ASN A 924 12.34 -64.96 -17.08
CA ASN A 924 12.23 -65.36 -15.68
C ASN A 924 13.52 -65.07 -14.89
N ALA A 925 14.70 -65.33 -15.48
CA ALA A 925 15.98 -65.00 -14.85
C ALA A 925 16.18 -63.47 -14.70
N ALA A 926 15.80 -62.68 -15.72
CA ALA A 926 15.90 -61.22 -15.72
C ALA A 926 14.94 -60.57 -14.70
N LEU A 927 13.68 -61.03 -14.64
CA LEU A 927 12.70 -60.58 -13.66
C LEU A 927 13.16 -60.85 -12.22
N THR A 928 13.74 -62.03 -12.00
CA THR A 928 14.27 -62.44 -10.68
C THR A 928 15.43 -61.55 -10.23
N ARG A 929 16.41 -61.29 -11.12
CA ARG A 929 17.51 -60.33 -10.85
C ARG A 929 16.98 -58.93 -10.50
N LYS A 930 15.99 -58.43 -11.24
CA LYS A 930 15.37 -57.11 -11.00
C LYS A 930 14.67 -57.04 -9.63
N ARG A 931 14.00 -58.11 -9.21
CA ARG A 931 13.32 -58.19 -7.89
C ARG A 931 14.32 -58.18 -6.73
N LEU A 932 15.47 -58.83 -6.88
CA LEU A 932 16.54 -58.85 -5.87
C LEU A 932 17.21 -57.47 -5.74
N ALA A 933 17.50 -56.80 -6.86
CA ALA A 933 18.09 -55.46 -6.87
C ALA A 933 17.19 -54.39 -6.19
N ALA A 934 15.86 -54.51 -6.33
CA ALA A 934 14.90 -53.59 -5.72
C ALA A 934 14.85 -53.67 -4.18
N ALA A 935 15.34 -54.75 -3.57
CA ALA A 935 15.29 -54.98 -2.12
C ALA A 935 16.48 -54.38 -1.34
N GLN A 936 17.42 -53.70 -2.01
CA GLN A 936 18.70 -53.26 -1.42
C GLN A 936 18.95 -51.74 -1.49
N ALA A 937 17.92 -50.93 -1.71
CA ALA A 937 18.04 -49.47 -1.76
C ALA A 937 17.84 -48.83 -0.36
N PRO A 938 18.85 -48.15 0.23
CA PRO A 938 18.69 -47.44 1.49
C PRO A 938 17.95 -46.10 1.32
N ALA A 939 17.03 -45.79 2.24
CA ALA A 939 16.30 -44.52 2.26
C ALA A 939 17.17 -43.36 2.73
N SER A 940 16.93 -42.15 2.21
CA SER A 940 17.71 -40.95 2.53
C SER A 940 17.21 -40.22 3.78
N ASP A 941 18.12 -39.49 4.43
CA ASP A 941 17.89 -38.68 5.64
C ASP A 941 16.71 -37.69 5.50
N VAL A 942 16.48 -37.18 4.28
CA VAL A 942 15.33 -36.32 3.97
C VAL A 942 14.00 -37.00 4.27
N ALA A 943 13.84 -38.29 3.97
CA ALA A 943 12.58 -39.01 4.17
C ALA A 943 12.20 -39.13 5.65
N ALA A 944 13.17 -39.36 6.54
CA ALA A 944 12.96 -39.37 7.99
C ALA A 944 12.50 -37.99 8.50
N GLN A 945 13.12 -36.93 7.99
CA GLN A 945 12.78 -35.54 8.33
C GLN A 945 11.39 -35.14 7.81
N CYS A 946 10.94 -35.69 6.67
CA CYS A 946 9.58 -35.54 6.15
C CYS A 946 8.53 -36.14 7.09
N SER A 947 8.72 -37.39 7.52
CA SER A 947 7.78 -38.09 8.40
C SER A 947 7.63 -37.39 9.76
N ALA A 948 8.74 -36.98 10.39
CA ALA A 948 8.71 -36.26 11.66
C ALA A 948 8.00 -34.88 11.55
N ALA A 949 8.13 -34.19 10.41
CA ALA A 949 7.39 -32.95 10.15
C ALA A 949 5.89 -33.18 9.94
N PHE A 950 5.51 -34.31 9.31
CA PHE A 950 4.13 -34.71 9.09
C PHE A 950 3.42 -35.12 10.39
N GLU A 951 4.07 -35.92 11.25
CA GLU A 951 3.55 -36.29 12.57
C GLU A 951 3.28 -35.05 13.46
N LYS A 952 4.15 -34.04 13.38
CA LYS A 952 3.96 -32.75 14.07
C LYS A 952 2.72 -31.98 13.56
N ALA A 953 2.39 -32.09 12.27
CA ALA A 953 1.18 -31.51 11.70
C ALA A 953 -0.09 -32.29 12.11
N GLU A 954 -0.01 -33.63 12.13
CA GLU A 954 -1.09 -34.50 12.64
C GLU A 954 -1.41 -34.22 14.11
N HIS A 955 -0.40 -34.05 14.97
CA HIS A 955 -0.60 -33.75 16.39
C HIS A 955 -1.35 -32.42 16.59
N ARG A 956 -1.02 -31.38 15.81
CA ARG A 956 -1.77 -30.10 15.82
C ARG A 956 -3.21 -30.29 15.36
N ARG A 957 -3.43 -31.03 14.27
CA ARG A 957 -4.76 -31.34 13.72
C ARG A 957 -5.63 -32.13 14.70
N GLY A 958 -5.02 -33.04 15.46
CA GLY A 958 -5.66 -33.82 16.52
C GLY A 958 -6.01 -32.97 17.75
N GLY A 959 -5.11 -32.07 18.15
CA GLY A 959 -5.32 -31.12 19.25
C GLY A 959 -6.24 -29.92 18.92
N GLY A 960 -6.85 -29.87 17.74
CA GLY A 960 -7.77 -28.81 17.33
C GLY A 960 -7.11 -27.55 16.74
N ASP A 961 -5.78 -27.46 16.72
CA ASP A 961 -5.02 -26.41 16.02
C ASP A 961 -5.03 -26.66 14.50
N LEU A 962 -6.19 -26.39 13.87
CA LEU A 962 -6.35 -26.55 12.43
C LEU A 962 -5.47 -25.58 11.62
N THR A 963 -5.12 -24.42 12.19
CA THR A 963 -4.33 -23.39 11.48
C THR A 963 -2.85 -23.75 11.47
N GLY A 964 -2.25 -24.04 12.62
CA GLY A 964 -0.87 -24.53 12.70
C GLY A 964 -0.71 -25.93 12.10
N ALA A 965 -1.77 -26.72 11.97
CA ALA A 965 -1.77 -27.93 11.15
C ALA A 965 -1.70 -27.61 9.65
N VAL A 966 -2.51 -26.69 9.12
CA VAL A 966 -2.43 -26.23 7.72
C VAL A 966 -1.02 -25.72 7.39
N GLU A 967 -0.40 -24.95 8.28
CA GLU A 967 1.00 -24.51 8.13
C GLU A 967 1.98 -25.69 8.17
N GLY A 968 1.77 -26.63 9.09
CA GLY A 968 2.59 -27.85 9.22
C GLY A 968 2.60 -28.68 7.93
N TYR A 969 1.41 -29.02 7.39
CA TYR A 969 1.34 -29.78 6.13
C TYR A 969 1.90 -28.99 4.95
N LYS A 970 1.72 -27.66 4.90
CA LYS A 970 2.37 -26.82 3.87
C LYS A 970 3.89 -26.92 3.94
N ALA A 971 4.48 -26.84 5.12
CA ALA A 971 5.92 -27.02 5.30
C ALA A 971 6.41 -28.42 4.90
N VAL A 972 5.61 -29.47 5.17
CA VAL A 972 5.90 -30.84 4.69
C VAL A 972 5.92 -30.89 3.17
N VAL A 973 4.84 -30.47 2.48
CA VAL A 973 4.79 -30.59 1.01
C VAL A 973 5.78 -29.68 0.27
N SER A 974 6.20 -28.56 0.89
CA SER A 974 7.28 -27.72 0.34
C SER A 974 8.67 -28.33 0.51
N ARG A 975 8.92 -29.13 1.55
CA ARG A 975 10.19 -29.85 1.77
C ARG A 975 10.20 -31.23 1.09
N CYS A 976 9.03 -31.81 0.90
CA CYS A 976 8.81 -33.22 0.54
C CYS A 976 7.67 -33.33 -0.49
N PRO A 977 7.89 -32.94 -1.76
CA PRO A 977 6.82 -32.88 -2.77
C PRO A 977 6.17 -34.23 -3.10
N ASP A 978 6.85 -35.34 -2.80
CA ASP A 978 6.34 -36.70 -3.02
C ASP A 978 5.62 -37.29 -1.78
N PHE A 979 5.47 -36.52 -0.69
CA PHE A 979 4.79 -36.98 0.53
C PHE A 979 3.26 -36.85 0.39
N CYS A 980 2.67 -37.70 -0.45
CA CYS A 980 1.27 -37.58 -0.91
C CYS A 980 0.22 -37.41 0.21
N ALA A 981 0.41 -38.09 1.35
CA ALA A 981 -0.48 -38.02 2.51
C ALA A 981 -0.60 -36.60 3.10
N ALA A 982 0.45 -35.77 3.01
CA ALA A 982 0.41 -34.40 3.51
C ALA A 982 -0.51 -33.50 2.68
N TYR A 983 -0.59 -33.70 1.36
CA TYR A 983 -1.56 -33.01 0.51
C TYR A 983 -3.01 -33.40 0.85
N ASN A 984 -3.27 -34.70 1.05
CA ASN A 984 -4.60 -35.17 1.44
C ASN A 984 -5.03 -34.60 2.81
N ASN A 985 -4.12 -34.62 3.80
CA ASN A 985 -4.46 -34.21 5.15
C ASN A 985 -4.50 -32.68 5.30
N LEU A 986 -3.77 -31.92 4.47
CA LEU A 986 -3.98 -30.49 4.25
C LEU A 986 -5.40 -30.22 3.72
N GLY A 987 -5.84 -30.96 2.69
CA GLY A 987 -7.19 -30.89 2.15
C GLY A 987 -8.27 -31.16 3.21
N LEU A 988 -8.13 -32.25 3.98
CA LEU A 988 -9.03 -32.60 5.09
C LEU A 988 -9.05 -31.55 6.21
N THR A 989 -7.94 -30.86 6.46
CA THR A 989 -7.86 -29.82 7.49
C THR A 989 -8.55 -28.53 7.03
N LEU A 990 -8.37 -28.13 5.77
CA LEU A 990 -9.12 -27.02 5.16
C LEU A 990 -10.63 -27.31 5.13
N HIS A 991 -11.01 -28.56 4.84
CA HIS A 991 -12.39 -29.05 5.00
C HIS A 991 -12.93 -28.85 6.43
N LYS A 992 -12.14 -29.20 7.47
CA LYS A 992 -12.52 -28.96 8.89
C LYS A 992 -12.60 -27.46 9.24
N GLN A 993 -11.87 -26.59 8.56
CA GLN A 993 -12.00 -25.13 8.67
C GLN A 993 -13.20 -24.54 7.89
N GLY A 994 -14.02 -25.37 7.24
CA GLY A 994 -15.11 -24.92 6.35
C GLY A 994 -14.63 -24.42 4.97
N ARG A 995 -13.31 -24.36 4.75
CA ARG A 995 -12.62 -23.85 3.54
C ARG A 995 -12.63 -24.89 2.41
N THR A 996 -13.82 -25.40 2.12
CA THR A 996 -14.09 -26.48 1.17
C THR A 996 -13.55 -26.19 -0.24
N PRO A 997 -13.72 -24.98 -0.83
CA PRO A 997 -13.17 -24.67 -2.16
C PRO A 997 -11.64 -24.75 -2.20
N GLU A 998 -10.96 -24.25 -1.18
CA GLU A 998 -9.48 -24.19 -1.10
C GLU A 998 -8.84 -25.57 -0.93
N SER A 999 -9.59 -26.58 -0.49
CA SER A 999 -9.08 -27.95 -0.30
C SER A 999 -8.93 -28.75 -1.60
N LEU A 1000 -9.71 -28.42 -2.64
CA LEU A 1000 -9.75 -29.16 -3.91
C LEU A 1000 -8.39 -29.34 -4.59
N PRO A 1001 -7.55 -28.30 -4.80
CA PRO A 1001 -6.24 -28.48 -5.45
C PRO A 1001 -5.27 -29.36 -4.65
N PHE A 1002 -5.44 -29.46 -3.32
CA PHE A 1002 -4.61 -30.34 -2.50
C PHE A 1002 -5.05 -31.81 -2.58
N PHE A 1003 -6.36 -32.10 -2.65
CA PHE A 1003 -6.83 -33.45 -2.96
C PHE A 1003 -6.45 -33.88 -4.38
N GLU A 1004 -6.54 -32.97 -5.35
CA GLU A 1004 -6.09 -33.22 -6.71
C GLU A 1004 -4.59 -33.52 -6.78
N GLN A 1005 -3.77 -32.80 -5.98
CA GLN A 1005 -2.33 -33.04 -5.89
C GLN A 1005 -1.99 -34.35 -5.17
N ALA A 1006 -2.74 -34.73 -4.13
CA ALA A 1006 -2.61 -36.05 -3.48
C ALA A 1006 -2.89 -37.18 -4.48
N LEU A 1007 -3.97 -37.06 -5.26
CA LEU A 1007 -4.35 -38.03 -6.28
C LEU A 1007 -3.38 -38.06 -7.47
N ARG A 1008 -2.75 -36.93 -7.85
CA ARG A 1008 -1.62 -36.92 -8.80
C ARG A 1008 -0.39 -37.64 -8.26
N CYS A 1009 -0.13 -37.53 -6.96
CA CYS A 1009 1.03 -38.09 -6.28
C CYS A 1009 0.90 -39.62 -6.08
N ASN A 1010 -0.29 -40.12 -5.72
CA ASN A 1010 -0.61 -41.56 -5.80
C ASN A 1010 -1.97 -41.81 -6.47
N PRO A 1011 -2.01 -42.04 -7.79
CA PRO A 1011 -3.25 -42.28 -8.53
C PRO A 1011 -3.99 -43.58 -8.20
N GLN A 1012 -3.38 -44.49 -7.43
CA GLN A 1012 -3.96 -45.78 -7.03
C GLN A 1012 -4.49 -45.76 -5.58
N ASP A 1013 -4.36 -44.64 -4.86
CA ASP A 1013 -4.87 -44.52 -3.49
C ASP A 1013 -6.38 -44.26 -3.50
N SER A 1014 -7.15 -45.21 -2.96
CA SER A 1014 -8.61 -45.10 -2.90
C SER A 1014 -9.07 -43.95 -2.01
N LEU A 1015 -8.36 -43.63 -0.92
CA LEU A 1015 -8.74 -42.56 0.00
C LEU A 1015 -8.55 -41.18 -0.64
N PHE A 1016 -7.48 -40.99 -1.43
CA PHE A 1016 -7.25 -39.74 -2.15
C PHE A 1016 -8.33 -39.53 -3.23
N LYS A 1017 -8.69 -40.60 -3.95
CA LYS A 1017 -9.76 -40.60 -4.93
C LYS A 1017 -11.12 -40.29 -4.29
N GLU A 1018 -11.48 -40.96 -3.20
CA GLU A 1018 -12.73 -40.74 -2.47
C GLU A 1018 -12.83 -39.30 -1.94
N ASN A 1019 -11.77 -38.76 -1.34
CA ASN A 1019 -11.76 -37.39 -0.84
C ASN A 1019 -11.88 -36.34 -1.96
N TYR A 1020 -11.22 -36.56 -3.11
CA TYR A 1020 -11.37 -35.72 -4.29
C TYR A 1020 -12.80 -35.77 -4.85
N GLU A 1021 -13.35 -36.96 -5.09
CA GLU A 1021 -14.71 -37.15 -5.63
C GLU A 1021 -15.78 -36.61 -4.68
N LEU A 1022 -15.63 -36.78 -3.37
CA LEU A 1022 -16.52 -36.22 -2.35
C LEU A 1022 -16.45 -34.68 -2.33
N THR A 1023 -15.26 -34.09 -2.48
CA THR A 1023 -15.08 -32.63 -2.56
C THR A 1023 -15.75 -32.04 -3.79
N VAL A 1024 -15.49 -32.63 -4.97
CA VAL A 1024 -16.11 -32.22 -6.24
C VAL A 1024 -17.64 -32.36 -6.17
N LYS A 1025 -18.15 -33.45 -5.56
CA LYS A 1025 -19.59 -33.65 -5.35
C LYS A 1025 -20.19 -32.57 -4.42
N ARG A 1026 -19.51 -32.25 -3.32
CA ARG A 1026 -19.95 -31.20 -2.36
C ARG A 1026 -20.01 -29.82 -3.00
N LEU A 1027 -18.98 -29.41 -3.73
CA LEU A 1027 -18.94 -28.12 -4.42
C LEU A 1027 -20.06 -28.03 -5.47
N ARG A 1028 -20.24 -29.06 -6.31
CA ARG A 1028 -21.36 -29.15 -7.28
C ARG A 1028 -22.76 -29.18 -6.65
N THR A 1029 -22.89 -29.51 -5.37
CA THR A 1029 -24.16 -29.39 -4.63
C THR A 1029 -24.35 -28.02 -3.96
N ALA A 1030 -23.26 -27.34 -3.60
CA ALA A 1030 -23.32 -25.95 -3.12
C ALA A 1030 -23.70 -25.00 -4.27
N GLU A 1031 -23.10 -25.15 -5.46
CA GLU A 1031 -23.46 -24.42 -6.69
C GLU A 1031 -24.92 -24.63 -7.16
N LYS A 1032 -25.63 -25.59 -6.56
CA LYS A 1032 -27.03 -25.94 -6.88
C LYS A 1032 -28.04 -25.58 -5.78
N ARG A 1033 -27.61 -24.87 -4.74
CA ARG A 1033 -28.50 -24.22 -3.77
C ARG A 1033 -28.12 -22.73 -3.70
N PRO A 1034 -29.03 -21.80 -4.06
CA PRO A 1034 -28.81 -20.37 -3.86
C PRO A 1034 -28.79 -20.02 -2.37
#